data_AF-A0A167HTD5-F1
#
_entry.id   AF-A0A167HTD5-F1
#
_cell.length_a   1.000
_cell.length_b   1.000
_cell.length_c   1.000
_cell.angle_alpha   90.00
_cell.angle_beta   90.00
_cell.angle_gamma   90.00
#
_symmetry.space_group_name_H-M   'P 1'
#
loop_
_entity.id
_entity.type
_entity.pdbx_description
1 polymer ?
#
loop_
_entity_poly.entity_id
_entity_poly.type
_entity_poly.pdbx_seq_one_letter_code
_entity_poly.pdbx_strand_id
1 'polypeptide(L)'
;MIHLACCCSTSSAIRSTQPLRSSSYLSTFLSTRHRFLSSPQIRRASAATATKPASVEGSIYPPEPELPQLLPADHLRLDRQRNIGVSAHIDSGKTTLTERVLFYTGRIREIHEVRGRDQVGAKMDSMELEREKGITIQSAATYCDWEASPALGGPKKSYSINIIDTPGHVDFTIEVERALRVLDGAILVLCAVAGVQSQTITVDRQMKRYNVPRISFVNKMDRAGANPYRIINQIRQKLRVPAAAVQIPIGVEDEFKGVVDLVRMKAIYNQGPKGIDVVESDTIPADLVELAQQKRLELIEQLAEVDDEIADLFLSEAEITLPTLVAAIRRSTVACKFTPVFVGSAIKNTGIQPLLDGVCEYLPTPSEAPVKAIDISRPSEGTGANEVPLVPAAKAPMVALAFKLEEGRFGQLTYIRMYQGSLRKGQVIWNVRTDRKVKIPRLVRMHSNDMEDIEEIGPGEICAIFGVDCASGDTFTDGTTQYSMTSMYVPEPVVSLAIKPAGTETPHFGRALARFQREDPTFRVHIDNESKETIISGMGELHLEIYVERMKREYNTPCITGKPRVAYRETITQRADYHYTHKKQTGGAGQFGRVVGYIEPFELDAETGKDREYVDKVRGGTVPEQYIPAVEKGFLDAMEKGTLIGAPITGVRFVLQDGLAHVVDSSELAFRLAGLGAFRDAYTRAAAVIMEPIMLVEVVAPIEFQGVVIGGLNQRKATIVDTEIRDDEFTVSCEIPLSDMFGYSGQLRGMTQGKGEFSMEYKTHLPVLPNIQREMVEAYKKKIGQKS
;
A
#
# COMPACT_ATOMS: atom_id res chain seq x y z
N MET A 1 56.57 -24.44 -39.97
CA MET A 1 56.56 -23.95 -41.37
C MET A 1 55.73 -22.66 -41.35
N ILE A 2 56.36 -21.48 -41.53
CA ILE A 2 56.42 -20.72 -42.80
C ILE A 2 55.04 -20.07 -43.07
N HIS A 3 54.84 -18.76 -42.80
CA HIS A 3 55.15 -17.58 -43.66
C HIS A 3 54.34 -17.54 -44.98
N LEU A 4 53.90 -16.43 -45.57
CA LEU A 4 54.14 -14.96 -45.43
C LEU A 4 52.77 -14.20 -45.36
N ALA A 5 52.58 -12.91 -45.03
CA ALA A 5 53.41 -11.70 -44.83
C ALA A 5 53.68 -10.75 -46.05
N CYS A 6 52.97 -9.60 -46.08
CA CYS A 6 53.37 -8.28 -46.65
C CYS A 6 52.50 -7.20 -45.97
N CYS A 7 53.01 -6.15 -45.29
CA CYS A 7 53.84 -5.01 -45.73
C CYS A 7 53.05 -3.98 -46.55
N CYS A 8 53.12 -2.66 -46.33
CA CYS A 8 53.87 -1.79 -45.38
C CYS A 8 53.16 -0.38 -45.36
N SER A 9 53.49 0.71 -44.63
CA SER A 9 54.46 1.13 -43.57
C SER A 9 54.03 2.57 -43.12
N THR A 10 54.58 3.36 -42.16
CA THR A 10 55.74 3.30 -41.21
C THR A 10 55.57 4.38 -40.12
N SER A 11 56.00 4.13 -38.87
CA SER A 11 56.47 5.11 -37.85
C SER A 11 55.50 6.20 -37.32
N SER A 12 55.65 6.78 -36.12
CA SER A 12 56.38 6.41 -34.87
C SER A 12 55.86 7.27 -33.70
N ALA A 13 56.00 6.80 -32.45
CA ALA A 13 55.51 7.50 -31.25
C ALA A 13 56.64 8.19 -30.44
N ILE A 14 56.29 9.10 -29.51
CA ILE A 14 56.70 9.09 -28.07
C ILE A 14 56.15 10.32 -27.28
N ARG A 15 56.06 10.15 -25.95
CA ARG A 15 55.50 11.02 -24.89
C ARG A 15 56.14 12.42 -24.75
N SER A 16 55.42 13.39 -24.17
CA SER A 16 55.61 13.90 -22.77
C SER A 16 55.41 15.42 -22.52
N THR A 17 55.21 15.78 -21.24
CA THR A 17 55.35 17.10 -20.56
C THR A 17 54.31 18.23 -20.73
N GLN A 18 53.90 18.78 -19.57
CA GLN A 18 53.44 20.16 -19.32
C GLN A 18 54.64 21.01 -18.83
N PRO A 19 54.52 22.28 -18.35
CA PRO A 19 53.52 23.36 -18.55
C PRO A 19 54.19 24.68 -19.05
N LEU A 20 53.45 25.81 -19.16
CA LEU A 20 53.94 27.16 -18.81
C LEU A 20 52.82 28.24 -18.77
N ARG A 21 53.15 29.52 -18.49
CA ARG A 21 52.24 30.59 -18.00
C ARG A 21 52.20 31.89 -18.86
N SER A 22 51.09 32.62 -18.72
CA SER A 22 50.94 34.10 -18.54
C SER A 22 51.42 35.15 -19.57
N SER A 23 50.49 36.01 -20.01
CA SER A 23 50.59 37.50 -20.16
C SER A 23 49.31 38.03 -20.86
N SER A 24 48.53 39.08 -20.53
CA SER A 24 48.58 40.28 -19.67
C SER A 24 48.77 41.65 -20.39
N TYR A 25 47.71 42.48 -20.39
CA TYR A 25 47.66 43.94 -20.65
C TYR A 25 46.50 44.50 -19.78
N LEU A 26 46.64 45.51 -18.90
CA LEU A 26 46.81 46.97 -19.10
C LEU A 26 45.58 47.65 -19.76
N SER A 27 45.04 48.81 -19.34
CA SER A 27 45.39 49.85 -18.32
C SER A 27 44.24 50.90 -18.23
N THR A 28 44.08 51.90 -17.32
CA THR A 28 44.51 52.29 -15.94
C THR A 28 43.76 53.61 -15.55
N PHE A 29 43.95 54.18 -14.34
CA PHE A 29 43.50 55.52 -13.84
C PHE A 29 42.08 55.62 -13.20
N LEU A 30 41.76 56.51 -12.24
CA LEU A 30 42.53 57.55 -11.49
C LEU A 30 41.91 57.78 -10.08
N SER A 31 42.62 58.45 -9.14
CA SER A 31 42.10 58.81 -7.80
C SER A 31 42.59 60.18 -7.28
N THR A 32 41.86 60.75 -6.30
CA THR A 32 42.16 61.86 -5.33
C THR A 32 40.81 62.26 -4.64
N ARG A 33 40.60 63.13 -3.62
CA ARG A 33 41.33 64.04 -2.67
C ARG A 33 40.31 64.35 -1.52
N HIS A 34 40.59 64.84 -0.30
CA HIS A 34 41.84 65.07 0.47
C HIS A 34 41.57 65.30 1.99
N ARG A 35 42.38 64.68 2.87
CA ARG A 35 42.83 65.17 4.22
C ARG A 35 41.86 65.32 5.43
N PHE A 36 42.51 65.27 6.61
CA PHE A 36 42.02 65.38 7.99
C PHE A 36 41.97 66.82 8.52
N LEU A 37 41.16 67.05 9.58
CA LEU A 37 41.43 67.72 10.89
C LEU A 37 40.07 67.82 11.64
N SER A 38 39.92 67.88 12.98
CA SER A 38 40.84 67.97 14.14
C SER A 38 40.14 67.45 15.42
N SER A 39 40.88 67.24 16.52
CA SER A 39 40.34 67.13 17.90
C SER A 39 41.12 68.06 18.85
N PRO A 40 40.56 68.47 20.02
CA PRO A 40 40.96 67.79 21.26
C PRO A 40 39.97 67.78 22.46
N GLN A 41 40.02 66.68 23.23
CA GLN A 41 40.03 66.57 24.71
C GLN A 41 38.91 67.12 25.65
N ILE A 42 38.44 66.17 26.50
CA ILE A 42 38.12 66.27 27.96
C ILE A 42 36.83 67.01 28.39
N ARG A 43 35.83 66.24 28.87
CA ARG A 43 35.44 66.21 30.32
C ARG A 43 34.61 64.97 30.74
N ARG A 44 35.12 64.31 31.78
CA ARG A 44 34.57 63.35 32.76
C ARG A 44 33.09 62.90 32.72
N ALA A 45 32.95 61.57 32.79
CA ALA A 45 32.19 60.78 33.79
C ALA A 45 30.63 60.73 33.80
N SER A 46 30.14 59.52 33.52
CA SER A 46 29.28 58.70 34.39
C SER A 46 27.95 59.26 34.94
N ALA A 47 26.85 58.83 34.31
CA ALA A 47 25.70 58.27 35.01
C ALA A 47 24.99 57.25 34.10
N ALA A 48 24.60 56.10 34.64
CA ALA A 48 23.82 55.10 33.91
C ALA A 48 22.38 55.08 34.43
N THR A 49 21.41 55.09 33.53
CA THR A 49 19.98 54.89 33.85
C THR A 49 19.43 53.86 32.88
N ALA A 50 19.01 52.70 33.38
CA ALA A 50 18.61 51.58 32.56
C ALA A 50 17.22 51.80 31.93
N THR A 51 17.16 51.97 30.61
CA THR A 51 15.94 51.76 29.84
C THR A 51 15.60 50.26 29.86
N LYS A 52 14.39 49.90 30.32
CA LYS A 52 13.89 48.52 30.22
C LYS A 52 13.93 48.06 28.76
N PRO A 53 14.26 46.79 28.46
CA PRO A 53 13.96 46.23 27.16
C PRO A 53 12.45 46.26 26.94
N ALA A 54 12.01 46.54 25.71
CA ALA A 54 10.60 46.46 25.37
C ALA A 54 10.11 45.01 25.48
N SER A 55 8.90 44.82 25.99
CA SER A 55 8.21 43.53 25.92
C SER A 55 7.94 43.19 24.47
N VAL A 56 8.45 42.05 24.01
CA VAL A 56 8.12 41.50 22.69
C VAL A 56 6.62 41.22 22.65
N GLU A 57 5.92 41.77 21.65
CA GLU A 57 4.50 41.49 21.45
C GLU A 57 4.31 40.02 21.05
N GLY A 58 3.26 39.38 21.59
CA GLY A 58 3.11 37.93 21.53
C GLY A 58 2.94 37.39 20.10
N SER A 59 3.38 36.16 19.88
CA SER A 59 3.12 35.43 18.64
C SER A 59 1.62 35.32 18.38
N ILE A 60 1.19 35.67 17.17
CA ILE A 60 -0.22 35.58 16.74
C ILE A 60 -0.68 34.12 16.60
N TYR A 61 0.27 33.18 16.46
CA TYR A 61 0.01 31.76 16.52
C TYR A 61 -0.32 31.32 17.95
N PRO A 62 -1.34 30.46 18.16
CA PRO A 62 -1.51 29.78 19.45
C PRO A 62 -0.25 28.95 19.74
N PRO A 63 0.12 28.76 21.02
CA PRO A 63 1.24 27.88 21.37
C PRO A 63 1.00 26.48 20.81
N GLU A 64 2.06 25.84 20.30
CA GLU A 64 1.97 24.44 19.89
C GLU A 64 1.49 23.59 21.08
N PRO A 65 0.51 22.68 20.88
CA PRO A 65 -0.04 21.92 21.98
C PRO A 65 1.04 21.00 22.56
N GLU A 66 1.38 21.22 23.84
CA GLU A 66 2.35 20.38 24.56
C GLU A 66 1.94 18.91 24.47
N LEU A 67 2.82 18.07 23.91
CA LEU A 67 2.49 16.67 23.66
C LEU A 67 2.28 15.91 24.98
N PRO A 68 1.17 15.16 25.15
CA PRO A 68 0.88 14.44 26.37
C PRO A 68 2.01 13.47 26.75
N GLN A 69 2.63 13.66 27.92
CA GLN A 69 3.69 12.77 28.40
C GLN A 69 3.13 11.39 28.76
N LEU A 70 3.80 10.33 28.31
CA LEU A 70 3.52 8.95 28.69
C LEU A 70 3.82 8.74 30.18
N LEU A 71 2.90 8.11 30.92
CA LEU A 71 3.14 7.74 32.31
C LEU A 71 3.95 6.43 32.38
N PRO A 72 4.67 6.15 33.48
CA PRO A 72 5.36 4.87 33.67
C PRO A 72 4.43 3.65 33.55
N ALA A 73 3.14 3.81 33.87
CA ALA A 73 2.12 2.79 33.68
C ALA A 73 1.72 2.60 32.19
N ASP A 74 1.71 3.66 31.39
CA ASP A 74 1.49 3.56 29.94
C ASP A 74 2.66 2.80 29.29
N HIS A 75 3.90 3.15 29.62
CA HIS A 75 5.10 2.44 29.15
C HIS A 75 5.06 0.93 29.48
N LEU A 76 4.76 0.56 30.73
CA LEU A 76 4.71 -0.85 31.14
C LEU A 76 3.62 -1.66 30.42
N ARG A 77 2.50 -1.01 30.04
CA ARG A 77 1.42 -1.63 29.26
C ARG A 77 1.81 -1.77 27.78
N LEU A 78 2.35 -0.71 27.19
CA LEU A 78 2.71 -0.66 25.76
C LEU A 78 3.92 -1.54 25.42
N ASP A 79 4.92 -1.66 26.30
CA ASP A 79 6.04 -2.60 26.15
C ASP A 79 5.56 -4.05 25.94
N ARG A 80 4.44 -4.42 26.55
CA ARG A 80 3.86 -5.77 26.49
C ARG A 80 2.85 -5.99 25.36
N GLN A 81 2.54 -4.97 24.56
CA GLN A 81 1.55 -5.06 23.48
C GLN A 81 2.24 -5.16 22.10
N ARG A 82 1.73 -6.03 21.23
CA ARG A 82 2.16 -6.12 19.82
C ARG A 82 0.92 -6.18 18.92
N ASN A 83 0.87 -5.32 17.90
CA ASN A 83 -0.17 -5.35 16.86
C ASN A 83 0.46 -5.81 15.54
N ILE A 84 0.26 -7.07 15.16
CA ILE A 84 0.95 -7.71 14.04
C ILE A 84 0.01 -8.18 12.92
N GLY A 85 0.42 -7.97 11.67
CA GLY A 85 -0.21 -8.56 10.50
C GLY A 85 0.49 -9.83 10.04
N VAL A 86 -0.26 -10.77 9.48
CA VAL A 86 0.30 -11.91 8.73
C VAL A 86 -0.02 -11.69 7.25
N SER A 87 1.00 -11.43 6.43
CA SER A 87 0.85 -11.02 5.01
C SER A 87 1.81 -11.78 4.10
N ALA A 88 1.35 -12.15 2.90
CA ALA A 88 2.06 -13.05 1.97
C ALA A 88 1.31 -13.21 0.64
N HIS A 89 1.97 -13.81 -0.35
CA HIS A 89 1.35 -14.37 -1.57
C HIS A 89 0.23 -15.40 -1.25
N ILE A 90 -0.60 -15.72 -2.25
CA ILE A 90 -1.54 -16.86 -2.23
C ILE A 90 -0.85 -18.16 -1.79
N ASP A 91 -1.59 -19.07 -1.15
CA ASP A 91 -1.19 -20.41 -0.68
C ASP A 91 0.14 -20.51 0.11
N SER A 92 0.78 -19.41 0.51
CA SER A 92 2.03 -19.39 1.30
C SER A 92 1.86 -19.83 2.77
N GLY A 93 0.63 -20.23 3.17
CA GLY A 93 0.34 -20.81 4.47
C GLY A 93 0.16 -19.79 5.62
N LYS A 94 -0.35 -18.59 5.31
CA LYS A 94 -0.70 -17.56 6.32
C LYS A 94 -1.65 -18.11 7.39
N THR A 95 -2.85 -18.49 6.97
CA THR A 95 -3.92 -19.04 7.81
C THR A 95 -3.43 -20.23 8.64
N THR A 96 -2.63 -21.12 8.03
CA THR A 96 -1.99 -22.25 8.72
C THR A 96 -1.03 -21.81 9.81
N LEU A 97 -0.18 -20.80 9.54
CA LEU A 97 0.73 -20.23 10.54
C LEU A 97 -0.06 -19.59 11.70
N THR A 98 -1.07 -18.78 11.38
CA THR A 98 -1.95 -18.14 12.38
C THR A 98 -2.64 -19.16 13.27
N GLU A 99 -3.13 -20.28 12.72
CA GLU A 99 -3.70 -21.37 13.52
C GLU A 99 -2.67 -22.06 14.43
N ARG A 100 -1.42 -22.29 13.97
CA ARG A 100 -0.37 -22.82 14.87
C ARG A 100 -0.03 -21.84 16.00
N VAL A 101 -0.02 -20.53 15.73
CA VAL A 101 0.18 -19.48 16.75
C VAL A 101 -0.96 -19.48 17.77
N LEU A 102 -2.22 -19.57 17.32
CA LEU A 102 -3.38 -19.65 18.22
C LEU A 102 -3.44 -20.96 19.02
N PHE A 103 -2.86 -22.05 18.52
CA PHE A 103 -2.67 -23.29 19.26
C PHE A 103 -1.59 -23.16 20.35
N TYR A 104 -0.39 -22.67 20.02
CA TYR A 104 0.70 -22.54 20.99
C TYR A 104 0.46 -21.50 22.08
N THR A 105 -0.32 -20.46 21.78
CA THR A 105 -0.82 -19.49 22.78
C THR A 105 -1.99 -20.03 23.62
N GLY A 106 -2.34 -21.32 23.49
CA GLY A 106 -3.37 -22.01 24.27
C GLY A 106 -4.81 -21.60 23.93
N ARG A 107 -5.02 -20.75 22.91
CA ARG A 107 -6.33 -20.21 22.53
C ARG A 107 -7.16 -21.18 21.69
N ILE A 108 -6.53 -22.08 20.95
CA ILE A 108 -7.17 -23.18 20.21
C ILE A 108 -6.71 -24.52 20.77
N ARG A 109 -7.65 -25.45 21.03
CA ARG A 109 -7.35 -26.79 21.56
C ARG A 109 -6.94 -27.80 20.48
N GLU A 110 -7.48 -27.66 19.27
CA GLU A 110 -7.26 -28.59 18.17
C GLU A 110 -7.06 -27.84 16.86
N ILE A 111 -5.94 -28.13 16.20
CA ILE A 111 -5.56 -27.55 14.91
C ILE A 111 -6.22 -28.36 13.78
N HIS A 112 -6.84 -27.64 12.85
CA HIS A 112 -7.44 -28.17 11.63
C HIS A 112 -6.59 -27.74 10.41
N GLU A 113 -7.05 -28.00 9.19
CA GLU A 113 -6.37 -27.55 7.97
C GLU A 113 -7.38 -26.99 6.96
N VAL A 114 -6.98 -25.90 6.29
CA VAL A 114 -7.80 -25.15 5.30
C VAL A 114 -8.37 -26.07 4.20
N ARG A 115 -7.62 -27.08 3.78
CA ARG A 115 -8.05 -28.12 2.81
C ARG A 115 -7.99 -29.55 3.41
N GLY A 116 -8.18 -29.66 4.72
CA GLY A 116 -8.18 -30.93 5.45
C GLY A 116 -9.37 -31.84 5.09
N ARG A 117 -9.25 -33.15 5.35
CA ARG A 117 -10.31 -34.13 5.05
C ARG A 117 -11.52 -34.01 5.99
N ASP A 118 -11.36 -33.33 7.11
CA ASP A 118 -12.28 -33.36 8.25
C ASP A 118 -13.49 -32.41 8.10
N GLN A 119 -13.57 -31.65 7.00
CA GLN A 119 -14.63 -30.68 6.66
C GLN A 119 -14.83 -29.50 7.63
N VAL A 120 -14.22 -29.51 8.82
CA VAL A 120 -14.29 -28.41 9.80
C VAL A 120 -13.66 -27.11 9.28
N GLY A 121 -12.58 -27.20 8.49
CA GLY A 121 -11.82 -26.05 8.00
C GLY A 121 -11.05 -25.30 9.12
N ALA A 122 -10.33 -24.24 8.75
CA ALA A 122 -9.61 -23.40 9.70
C ALA A 122 -10.57 -22.57 10.58
N LYS A 123 -10.18 -22.27 11.84
CA LYS A 123 -10.96 -21.37 12.74
C LYS A 123 -10.92 -19.90 12.26
N MET A 124 -9.92 -19.53 11.46
CA MET A 124 -9.76 -18.18 10.92
C MET A 124 -10.67 -17.89 9.72
N ASP A 125 -10.79 -18.85 8.80
CA ASP A 125 -11.70 -18.79 7.66
C ASP A 125 -13.14 -19.07 8.15
N SER A 126 -13.86 -18.02 8.54
CA SER A 126 -15.17 -18.13 9.18
C SER A 126 -16.32 -18.18 8.17
N MET A 127 -16.12 -17.67 6.95
CA MET A 127 -17.12 -17.75 5.88
C MET A 127 -17.10 -19.11 5.18
N GLU A 128 -18.29 -19.61 4.81
CA GLU A 128 -18.44 -20.80 3.96
C GLU A 128 -17.65 -20.66 2.64
N LEU A 129 -17.66 -19.46 2.05
CA LEU A 129 -16.96 -19.16 0.80
C LEU A 129 -15.44 -19.26 0.91
N GLU A 130 -14.86 -18.88 2.06
CA GLU A 130 -13.42 -18.97 2.31
C GLU A 130 -12.98 -20.44 2.35
N ARG A 131 -13.81 -21.29 2.99
CA ARG A 131 -13.60 -22.74 3.11
C ARG A 131 -13.79 -23.46 1.77
N GLU A 132 -14.80 -23.10 0.99
CA GLU A 132 -15.09 -23.69 -0.32
C GLU A 132 -14.05 -23.31 -1.38
N LYS A 133 -13.64 -22.04 -1.43
CA LYS A 133 -12.61 -21.54 -2.37
C LYS A 133 -11.19 -21.85 -1.87
N GLY A 134 -11.02 -22.14 -0.57
CA GLY A 134 -9.75 -22.43 0.08
C GLY A 134 -8.82 -21.21 0.15
N ILE A 135 -9.38 -20.01 0.36
CA ILE A 135 -8.69 -18.72 0.46
C ILE A 135 -9.37 -17.83 1.52
N THR A 136 -8.58 -17.11 2.30
CA THR A 136 -9.09 -16.04 3.19
C THR A 136 -9.51 -14.83 2.36
N ILE A 137 -10.70 -14.27 2.64
CA ILE A 137 -11.36 -13.19 1.88
C ILE A 137 -11.40 -11.91 2.70
N GLN A 138 -11.85 -11.97 3.95
CA GLN A 138 -11.82 -10.84 4.88
C GLN A 138 -10.64 -10.96 5.85
N SER A 139 -10.12 -9.82 6.31
CA SER A 139 -9.12 -9.82 7.38
C SER A 139 -9.73 -10.34 8.69
N ALA A 140 -9.07 -11.30 9.31
CA ALA A 140 -9.53 -11.95 10.52
C ALA A 140 -8.70 -11.45 11.72
N ALA A 141 -9.31 -10.61 12.55
CA ALA A 141 -8.70 -10.07 13.75
C ALA A 141 -8.91 -11.02 14.94
N THR A 142 -7.82 -11.38 15.62
CA THR A 142 -7.82 -12.22 16.83
C THR A 142 -6.82 -11.67 17.84
N TYR A 143 -6.97 -12.09 19.10
CA TYR A 143 -6.03 -11.76 20.16
C TYR A 143 -5.54 -13.04 20.86
N CYS A 144 -4.30 -13.02 21.33
CA CYS A 144 -3.68 -14.08 22.11
C CYS A 144 -2.61 -13.53 23.06
N ASP A 145 -2.13 -14.36 23.98
CA ASP A 145 -1.05 -14.02 24.91
C ASP A 145 0.08 -15.03 24.77
N TRP A 146 1.32 -14.56 24.80
CA TRP A 146 2.53 -15.37 24.60
C TRP A 146 3.53 -15.14 25.74
N GLU A 147 4.09 -16.21 26.28
CA GLU A 147 5.18 -16.16 27.26
C GLU A 147 6.53 -16.33 26.56
N ALA A 148 7.06 -15.19 26.09
CA ALA A 148 8.27 -15.16 25.28
C ALA A 148 9.55 -15.42 26.09
N SER A 149 10.53 -16.08 25.46
CA SER A 149 11.84 -16.41 26.03
C SER A 149 12.91 -15.42 25.52
N PRO A 150 13.34 -14.41 26.30
CA PRO A 150 14.22 -13.34 25.81
C PRO A 150 15.57 -13.85 25.31
N ALA A 151 16.12 -13.30 24.22
CA ALA A 151 17.43 -13.70 23.69
C ALA A 151 18.59 -13.38 24.65
N LEU A 152 18.41 -12.36 25.50
CA LEU A 152 19.32 -12.03 26.61
C LEU A 152 19.28 -13.03 27.78
N GLY A 153 18.35 -13.99 27.76
CA GLY A 153 18.04 -14.87 28.87
C GLY A 153 17.24 -14.18 29.99
N GLY A 154 16.87 -14.96 31.01
CA GLY A 154 16.07 -14.51 32.15
C GLY A 154 14.69 -15.16 32.22
N PRO A 155 13.79 -14.69 33.10
CA PRO A 155 12.44 -15.22 33.21
C PRO A 155 11.61 -14.88 31.96
N LYS A 156 10.69 -15.77 31.60
CA LYS A 156 9.73 -15.53 30.52
C LYS A 156 8.91 -14.26 30.78
N LYS A 157 8.60 -13.54 29.72
CA LYS A 157 7.76 -12.32 29.76
C LYS A 157 6.44 -12.58 29.04
N SER A 158 5.34 -12.26 29.69
CA SER A 158 4.01 -12.30 29.07
C SER A 158 3.77 -11.05 28.22
N TYR A 159 3.43 -11.26 26.95
CA TYR A 159 3.04 -10.27 25.95
C TYR A 159 1.63 -10.56 25.45
N SER A 160 0.81 -9.53 25.22
CA SER A 160 -0.47 -9.64 24.55
C SER A 160 -0.32 -9.23 23.08
N ILE A 161 -0.68 -10.15 22.18
CA ILE A 161 -0.48 -10.02 20.73
C ILE A 161 -1.85 -9.97 20.05
N ASN A 162 -2.13 -8.85 19.38
CA ASN A 162 -3.26 -8.73 18.46
C ASN A 162 -2.77 -9.13 17.06
N ILE A 163 -3.42 -10.12 16.45
CA ILE A 163 -3.06 -10.66 15.14
C ILE A 163 -4.19 -10.33 14.14
N ILE A 164 -3.83 -9.68 13.03
CA ILE A 164 -4.71 -9.55 11.87
C ILE A 164 -4.16 -10.46 10.77
N ASP A 165 -4.86 -11.57 10.49
CA ASP A 165 -4.57 -12.35 9.29
C ASP A 165 -5.13 -11.60 8.07
N THR A 166 -4.34 -11.48 7.00
CA THR A 166 -4.68 -10.64 5.84
C THR A 166 -4.84 -11.49 4.58
N PRO A 167 -5.83 -11.20 3.70
CA PRO A 167 -6.05 -12.00 2.51
C PRO A 167 -4.85 -11.94 1.55
N GLY A 168 -4.55 -13.06 0.90
CA GLY A 168 -3.41 -13.15 -0.02
C GLY A 168 -3.71 -12.73 -1.46
N HIS A 169 -4.98 -12.56 -1.81
CA HIS A 169 -5.39 -12.44 -3.20
C HIS A 169 -5.43 -10.98 -3.65
N VAL A 170 -4.97 -10.71 -4.88
CA VAL A 170 -4.90 -9.36 -5.49
C VAL A 170 -6.25 -8.63 -5.49
N ASP A 171 -7.33 -9.34 -5.81
CA ASP A 171 -8.71 -8.84 -5.70
C ASP A 171 -9.04 -8.24 -4.33
N PHE A 172 -8.46 -8.73 -3.23
CA PHE A 172 -8.68 -8.25 -1.86
C PHE A 172 -7.54 -7.37 -1.32
N THR A 173 -6.76 -6.74 -2.19
CA THR A 173 -5.69 -5.78 -1.82
C THR A 173 -6.15 -4.69 -0.85
N ILE A 174 -7.42 -4.27 -0.92
CA ILE A 174 -8.00 -3.24 -0.04
C ILE A 174 -8.05 -3.64 1.44
N GLU A 175 -8.23 -4.94 1.73
CA GLU A 175 -8.16 -5.50 3.09
C GLU A 175 -6.73 -5.46 3.63
N VAL A 176 -5.73 -5.66 2.76
CA VAL A 176 -4.31 -5.56 3.10
C VAL A 176 -3.90 -4.10 3.36
N GLU A 177 -4.36 -3.14 2.55
CA GLU A 177 -4.19 -1.69 2.80
C GLU A 177 -4.78 -1.30 4.18
N ARG A 178 -6.02 -1.75 4.44
CA ARG A 178 -6.78 -1.52 5.67
C ARG A 178 -6.06 -2.09 6.89
N ALA A 179 -5.56 -3.32 6.81
CA ALA A 179 -4.81 -3.95 7.88
C ALA A 179 -3.47 -3.24 8.13
N LEU A 180 -2.63 -3.07 7.10
CA LEU A 180 -1.30 -2.47 7.25
C LEU A 180 -1.35 -1.03 7.79
N ARG A 181 -2.39 -0.25 7.46
CA ARG A 181 -2.59 1.10 8.02
C ARG A 181 -2.81 1.11 9.55
N VAL A 182 -3.20 -0.02 10.13
CA VAL A 182 -3.69 -0.20 11.51
C VAL A 182 -2.71 -1.03 12.37
N LEU A 183 -1.69 -1.60 11.77
CA LEU A 183 -0.71 -2.46 12.44
C LEU A 183 0.55 -1.68 12.84
N ASP A 184 1.27 -2.19 13.84
CA ASP A 184 2.57 -1.64 14.25
C ASP A 184 3.72 -2.44 13.64
N GLY A 185 3.50 -3.73 13.32
CA GLY A 185 4.46 -4.55 12.59
C GLY A 185 3.79 -5.63 11.74
N ALA A 186 4.57 -6.35 10.94
CA ALA A 186 4.07 -7.44 10.12
C ALA A 186 5.04 -8.63 10.02
N ILE A 187 4.48 -9.82 9.78
CA ILE A 187 5.18 -11.03 9.36
C ILE A 187 4.94 -11.19 7.86
N LEU A 188 6.01 -11.01 7.06
CA LEU A 188 6.02 -11.29 5.63
C LEU A 188 6.34 -12.77 5.43
N VAL A 189 5.31 -13.60 5.21
CA VAL A 189 5.50 -15.05 4.99
C VAL A 189 5.86 -15.30 3.53
N LEU A 190 6.89 -16.12 3.30
CA LEU A 190 7.43 -16.49 2.00
C LEU A 190 7.48 -18.02 1.87
N CYS A 191 7.25 -18.55 0.67
CA CYS A 191 7.28 -19.99 0.41
C CYS A 191 8.71 -20.45 0.07
N ALA A 192 9.26 -21.42 0.80
CA ALA A 192 10.61 -22.00 0.62
C ALA A 192 10.92 -22.47 -0.82
N VAL A 193 9.88 -22.85 -1.57
CA VAL A 193 9.97 -23.32 -2.95
C VAL A 193 9.67 -22.21 -3.97
N ALA A 194 8.59 -21.44 -3.80
CA ALA A 194 8.21 -20.43 -4.79
C ALA A 194 9.14 -19.20 -4.78
N GLY A 195 9.46 -18.68 -3.58
CA GLY A 195 10.31 -17.51 -3.37
C GLY A 195 9.57 -16.17 -3.37
N VAL A 196 10.22 -15.11 -3.85
CA VAL A 196 9.62 -13.77 -3.99
C VAL A 196 8.89 -13.64 -5.33
N GLN A 197 7.57 -13.51 -5.23
CA GLN A 197 6.60 -13.43 -6.33
C GLN A 197 6.05 -12.00 -6.47
N SER A 198 5.38 -11.70 -7.58
CA SER A 198 4.73 -10.41 -7.90
C SER A 198 3.91 -9.84 -6.74
N GLN A 199 2.96 -10.59 -6.19
CA GLN A 199 2.13 -10.14 -5.05
C GLN A 199 2.96 -9.80 -3.81
N THR A 200 4.10 -10.47 -3.60
CA THR A 200 5.03 -10.15 -2.51
C THR A 200 5.65 -8.75 -2.71
N ILE A 201 5.87 -8.33 -3.96
CA ILE A 201 6.32 -6.98 -4.32
C ILE A 201 5.19 -5.97 -4.09
N THR A 202 3.93 -6.32 -4.39
CA THR A 202 2.77 -5.48 -4.06
C THR A 202 2.66 -5.24 -2.55
N VAL A 203 2.73 -6.31 -1.75
CA VAL A 203 2.69 -6.24 -0.27
C VAL A 203 3.90 -5.50 0.30
N ASP A 204 5.09 -5.66 -0.28
CA ASP A 204 6.29 -4.88 0.05
C ASP A 204 6.09 -3.38 -0.17
N ARG A 205 5.50 -2.97 -1.31
CA ARG A 205 5.15 -1.58 -1.59
C ARG A 205 4.13 -1.02 -0.59
N GLN A 206 3.13 -1.82 -0.20
CA GLN A 206 2.13 -1.43 0.80
C GLN A 206 2.74 -1.24 2.19
N MET A 207 3.60 -2.17 2.63
CA MET A 207 4.35 -2.05 3.90
C MET A 207 5.24 -0.80 3.89
N LYS A 208 5.94 -0.53 2.78
CA LYS A 208 6.76 0.69 2.61
C LYS A 208 5.91 1.96 2.62
N ARG A 209 4.74 1.99 1.96
CA ARG A 209 3.83 3.15 1.95
C ARG A 209 3.40 3.58 3.36
N TYR A 210 3.11 2.62 4.24
CA TYR A 210 2.73 2.88 5.62
C TYR A 210 3.90 2.83 6.62
N ASN A 211 5.14 2.66 6.14
CA ASN A 211 6.36 2.51 6.94
C ASN A 211 6.26 1.45 8.05
N VAL A 212 5.68 0.28 7.76
CA VAL A 212 5.44 -0.80 8.74
C VAL A 212 6.67 -1.72 8.87
N PRO A 213 7.32 -1.79 10.06
CA PRO A 213 8.39 -2.75 10.36
C PRO A 213 7.98 -4.20 10.15
N ARG A 214 8.91 -5.04 9.69
CA ARG A 214 8.58 -6.44 9.36
C ARG A 214 9.67 -7.46 9.61
N ILE A 215 9.23 -8.64 9.99
CA ILE A 215 10.01 -9.88 10.03
C ILE A 215 9.66 -10.70 8.79
N SER A 216 10.64 -11.34 8.15
CA SER A 216 10.39 -12.27 7.04
C SER A 216 10.42 -13.72 7.55
N PHE A 217 9.42 -14.52 7.22
CA PHE A 217 9.35 -15.94 7.63
C PHE A 217 9.29 -16.86 6.41
N VAL A 218 10.34 -17.66 6.20
CA VAL A 218 10.39 -18.69 5.16
C VAL A 218 9.65 -19.93 5.66
N ASN A 219 8.39 -20.05 5.22
CA ASN A 219 7.50 -21.16 5.50
C ASN A 219 7.63 -22.26 4.43
N LYS A 220 7.07 -23.43 4.70
CA LYS A 220 7.11 -24.62 3.84
C LYS A 220 8.50 -25.24 3.65
N MET A 221 9.39 -25.14 4.65
CA MET A 221 10.68 -25.85 4.68
C MET A 221 10.56 -27.38 4.56
N ASP A 222 9.34 -27.92 4.70
CA ASP A 222 8.96 -29.32 4.54
C ASP A 222 8.90 -29.82 3.09
N ARG A 223 8.89 -28.95 2.08
CA ARG A 223 8.72 -29.31 0.66
C ARG A 223 10.05 -29.60 -0.04
N ALA A 224 10.01 -30.50 -1.03
CA ALA A 224 11.08 -30.72 -1.99
C ALA A 224 11.57 -29.39 -2.63
N GLY A 225 12.89 -29.21 -2.72
CA GLY A 225 13.50 -28.00 -3.27
C GLY A 225 13.47 -26.78 -2.34
N ALA A 226 13.18 -26.94 -1.05
CA ALA A 226 13.18 -25.86 -0.07
C ALA A 226 14.58 -25.24 0.13
N ASN A 227 14.75 -23.97 -0.28
CA ASN A 227 16.04 -23.27 -0.16
C ASN A 227 15.85 -21.86 0.41
N PRO A 228 16.11 -21.62 1.72
CA PRO A 228 15.91 -20.33 2.36
C PRO A 228 16.96 -19.29 1.95
N TYR A 229 18.21 -19.70 1.66
CA TYR A 229 19.30 -18.78 1.29
C TYR A 229 19.03 -18.09 -0.05
N ARG A 230 18.47 -18.82 -1.02
CA ARG A 230 17.97 -18.28 -2.28
C ARG A 230 16.91 -17.20 -2.04
N ILE A 231 16.04 -17.37 -1.05
CA ILE A 231 14.97 -16.42 -0.73
C ILE A 231 15.51 -15.17 -0.05
N ILE A 232 16.49 -15.29 0.86
CA ILE A 232 17.23 -14.14 1.41
C ILE A 232 17.82 -13.29 0.27
N ASN A 233 18.46 -13.93 -0.71
CA ASN A 233 18.99 -13.24 -1.88
C ASN A 233 17.89 -12.62 -2.77
N GLN A 234 16.74 -13.29 -2.93
CA GLN A 234 15.59 -12.70 -3.64
C GLN A 234 14.96 -11.52 -2.90
N ILE A 235 14.96 -11.48 -1.56
CA ILE A 235 14.55 -10.30 -0.77
C ILE A 235 15.50 -9.14 -1.07
N ARG A 236 16.82 -9.37 -0.97
CA ARG A 236 17.85 -8.37 -1.29
C ARG A 236 17.70 -7.83 -2.72
N GLN A 237 17.50 -8.71 -3.71
CA GLN A 237 17.47 -8.34 -5.13
C GLN A 237 16.11 -7.80 -5.62
N LYS A 238 15.01 -8.53 -5.41
CA LYS A 238 13.68 -8.16 -5.91
C LYS A 238 12.98 -7.12 -5.03
N LEU A 239 13.08 -7.23 -3.69
CA LEU A 239 12.45 -6.26 -2.77
C LEU A 239 13.37 -5.08 -2.41
N ARG A 240 14.68 -5.17 -2.69
CA ARG A 240 15.68 -4.13 -2.40
C ARG A 240 15.70 -3.71 -0.92
N VAL A 241 15.71 -4.71 -0.03
CA VAL A 241 15.82 -4.51 1.43
C VAL A 241 16.94 -5.39 1.98
N PRO A 242 17.91 -4.84 2.74
CA PRO A 242 18.87 -5.60 3.53
C PRO A 242 18.18 -6.66 4.40
N ALA A 243 18.65 -7.89 4.28
CA ALA A 243 18.05 -9.05 4.92
C ALA A 243 19.14 -10.07 5.24
N ALA A 244 19.04 -10.75 6.37
CA ALA A 244 19.93 -11.84 6.72
C ALA A 244 19.22 -12.90 7.57
N ALA A 245 19.77 -14.10 7.57
CA ALA A 245 19.31 -15.18 8.44
C ALA A 245 19.53 -14.79 9.91
N VAL A 246 18.46 -14.80 10.70
CA VAL A 246 18.56 -14.92 12.18
C VAL A 246 18.55 -16.39 12.59
N GLN A 247 18.03 -17.27 11.72
CA GLN A 247 17.95 -18.71 11.93
C GLN A 247 18.39 -19.48 10.68
N ILE A 248 18.99 -20.64 10.92
CA ILE A 248 19.33 -21.65 9.91
C ILE A 248 18.63 -22.97 10.22
N PRO A 249 18.15 -23.72 9.20
CA PRO A 249 17.37 -24.93 9.41
C PRO A 249 18.25 -26.13 9.81
N ILE A 250 17.74 -26.99 10.70
CA ILE A 250 18.36 -28.28 11.02
C ILE A 250 17.66 -29.35 10.17
N GLY A 251 18.36 -29.79 9.12
CA GLY A 251 17.78 -30.61 8.04
C GLY A 251 16.94 -29.77 7.06
N VAL A 252 16.47 -30.42 5.99
CA VAL A 252 15.56 -29.84 4.98
C VAL A 252 14.50 -30.88 4.63
N GLU A 253 13.39 -30.44 4.02
CA GLU A 253 12.36 -31.33 3.48
C GLU A 253 11.77 -32.27 4.57
N ASP A 254 11.84 -33.59 4.42
CA ASP A 254 11.43 -34.56 5.43
C ASP A 254 12.40 -34.73 6.60
N GLU A 255 13.62 -34.19 6.51
CA GLU A 255 14.58 -34.20 7.62
C GLU A 255 14.55 -32.94 8.49
N PHE A 256 13.73 -31.94 8.16
CA PHE A 256 13.62 -30.68 8.90
C PHE A 256 13.05 -30.90 10.32
N LYS A 257 13.91 -30.74 11.34
CA LYS A 257 13.63 -31.11 12.76
C LYS A 257 13.71 -29.93 13.75
N GLY A 258 14.24 -28.78 13.33
CA GLY A 258 14.51 -27.64 14.19
C GLY A 258 15.24 -26.51 13.50
N VAL A 259 15.70 -25.53 14.28
CA VAL A 259 16.46 -24.37 13.80
C VAL A 259 17.63 -24.06 14.72
N VAL A 260 18.73 -23.54 14.20
CA VAL A 260 19.81 -22.94 15.00
C VAL A 260 19.60 -21.42 15.01
N ASP A 261 19.54 -20.85 16.22
CA ASP A 261 19.51 -19.40 16.47
C ASP A 261 20.93 -18.85 16.33
N LEU A 262 21.16 -17.99 15.33
CA LEU A 262 22.48 -17.40 15.03
C LEU A 262 22.87 -16.27 15.99
N VAL A 263 21.90 -15.71 16.73
CA VAL A 263 22.11 -14.64 17.71
C VAL A 263 22.56 -15.24 19.03
N ARG A 264 21.84 -16.25 19.53
CA ARG A 264 22.17 -17.01 20.77
C ARG A 264 23.24 -18.08 20.57
N MET A 265 23.49 -18.53 19.33
CA MET A 265 24.31 -19.70 18.98
C MET A 265 23.85 -21.00 19.66
N LYS A 266 22.53 -21.27 19.59
CA LYS A 266 21.90 -22.48 20.16
C LYS A 266 21.09 -23.24 19.12
N ALA A 267 21.03 -24.56 19.24
CA ALA A 267 20.11 -25.40 18.46
C ALA A 267 18.77 -25.53 19.19
N ILE A 268 17.66 -25.34 18.48
CA ILE A 268 16.29 -25.41 18.99
C ILE A 268 15.54 -26.50 18.22
N TYR A 269 15.10 -27.53 18.93
CA TYR A 269 14.35 -28.65 18.36
C TYR A 269 12.88 -28.57 18.79
N ASN A 270 11.96 -28.78 17.83
CA ASN A 270 10.53 -28.97 18.15
C ASN A 270 10.25 -30.46 18.26
N GLN A 271 9.94 -30.92 19.47
CA GLN A 271 9.63 -32.32 19.76
C GLN A 271 8.19 -32.46 20.31
N GLY A 272 7.80 -33.70 20.60
CA GLY A 272 6.47 -33.99 21.14
C GLY A 272 5.31 -33.89 20.13
N PRO A 273 4.08 -34.17 20.56
CA PRO A 273 2.90 -34.09 19.70
C PRO A 273 2.69 -32.64 19.23
N LYS A 274 2.61 -32.43 17.91
CA LYS A 274 2.46 -31.11 17.27
C LYS A 274 3.56 -30.09 17.67
N GLY A 275 4.76 -30.57 18.00
CA GLY A 275 5.95 -29.71 18.20
C GLY A 275 5.91 -28.82 19.45
N ILE A 276 5.08 -29.17 20.45
CA ILE A 276 4.88 -28.41 21.70
C ILE A 276 6.16 -28.35 22.54
N ASP A 277 6.91 -29.46 22.60
CA ASP A 277 8.09 -29.59 23.47
C ASP A 277 9.30 -28.95 22.79
N VAL A 278 9.54 -27.68 23.09
CA VAL A 278 10.71 -26.93 22.60
C VAL A 278 11.94 -27.30 23.44
N VAL A 279 12.91 -27.98 22.81
CA VAL A 279 14.17 -28.40 23.44
C VAL A 279 15.30 -27.50 22.92
N GLU A 280 15.80 -26.61 23.77
CA GLU A 280 17.05 -25.88 23.52
C GLU A 280 18.27 -26.79 23.81
N SER A 281 19.30 -26.66 22.97
CA SER A 281 20.59 -27.34 23.08
C SER A 281 21.72 -26.34 22.86
N ASP A 282 22.63 -26.26 23.82
CA ASP A 282 23.85 -25.44 23.70
C ASP A 282 24.87 -26.03 22.71
N THR A 283 24.70 -27.29 22.29
CA THR A 283 25.47 -27.90 21.20
C THR A 283 24.74 -27.82 19.86
N ILE A 284 25.40 -27.20 18.88
CA ILE A 284 25.02 -27.16 17.47
C ILE A 284 25.51 -28.46 16.79
N PRO A 285 24.75 -29.08 15.86
CA PRO A 285 25.22 -30.22 15.08
C PRO A 285 26.53 -29.91 14.33
N ALA A 286 27.50 -30.82 14.38
CA ALA A 286 28.86 -30.59 13.86
C ALA A 286 28.86 -30.10 12.41
N ASP A 287 28.03 -30.73 11.56
CA ASP A 287 27.89 -30.43 10.12
C ASP A 287 27.36 -29.02 9.84
N LEU A 288 26.79 -28.34 10.84
CA LEU A 288 26.23 -27.00 10.75
C LEU A 288 27.07 -25.92 11.46
N VAL A 289 28.16 -26.27 12.16
CA VAL A 289 28.95 -25.29 12.94
C VAL A 289 29.64 -24.26 12.03
N GLU A 290 30.30 -24.72 10.97
CA GLU A 290 30.98 -23.84 9.99
C GLU A 290 29.96 -22.94 9.26
N LEU A 291 28.82 -23.52 8.86
CA LEU A 291 27.73 -22.78 8.23
C LEU A 291 27.09 -21.76 9.18
N ALA A 292 26.97 -22.08 10.47
CA ALA A 292 26.47 -21.16 11.49
C ALA A 292 27.43 -19.98 11.70
N GLN A 293 28.74 -20.23 11.76
CA GLN A 293 29.75 -19.17 11.84
C GLN A 293 29.71 -18.27 10.60
N GLN A 294 29.65 -18.85 9.39
CA GLN A 294 29.53 -18.09 8.14
C GLN A 294 28.25 -17.24 8.10
N LYS A 295 27.09 -17.78 8.49
CA LYS A 295 25.82 -17.04 8.48
C LYS A 295 25.69 -16.02 9.61
N ARG A 296 26.38 -16.22 10.74
CA ARG A 296 26.51 -15.18 11.78
C ARG A 296 27.39 -14.02 11.31
N LEU A 297 28.47 -14.29 10.56
CA LEU A 297 29.27 -13.23 9.94
C LEU A 297 28.45 -12.45 8.90
N GLU A 298 27.74 -13.13 7.99
CA GLU A 298 26.86 -12.50 6.99
C GLU A 298 25.74 -11.66 7.65
N LEU A 299 25.22 -12.08 8.81
CA LEU A 299 24.27 -11.30 9.61
C LEU A 299 24.90 -10.02 10.16
N ILE A 300 26.14 -10.08 10.65
CA ILE A 300 26.88 -8.91 11.16
C ILE A 300 27.22 -7.94 10.03
N GLU A 301 27.73 -8.42 8.90
CA GLU A 301 28.03 -7.62 7.70
C GLU A 301 26.79 -6.85 7.21
N GLN A 302 25.65 -7.53 7.11
CA GLN A 302 24.38 -6.92 6.67
C GLN A 302 23.73 -5.98 7.70
N LEU A 303 24.17 -6.01 8.97
CA LEU A 303 23.80 -5.01 9.97
C LEU A 303 24.77 -3.82 9.97
N ALA A 304 26.06 -4.04 9.69
CA ALA A 304 27.06 -2.98 9.52
C ALA A 304 26.78 -2.07 8.31
N GLU A 305 26.05 -2.56 7.29
CA GLU A 305 25.52 -1.73 6.19
C GLU A 305 24.39 -0.76 6.62
N VAL A 306 23.84 -0.90 7.84
CA VAL A 306 22.51 -0.39 8.21
C VAL A 306 22.47 0.37 9.55
N ASP A 307 23.23 -0.09 10.55
CA ASP A 307 23.26 0.41 11.92
C ASP A 307 24.68 0.89 12.28
N ASP A 308 24.79 2.18 12.58
CA ASP A 308 26.08 2.87 12.71
C ASP A 308 26.93 2.36 13.89
N GLU A 309 26.30 1.86 14.97
CA GLU A 309 27.02 1.29 16.12
C GLU A 309 27.65 -0.07 15.77
N ILE A 310 26.96 -0.90 14.97
CA ILE A 310 27.54 -2.15 14.44
C ILE A 310 28.61 -1.85 13.40
N ALA A 311 28.44 -0.81 12.57
CA ALA A 311 29.44 -0.40 11.58
C ALA A 311 30.77 -0.02 12.25
N ASP A 312 30.75 0.85 13.27
CA ASP A 312 31.95 1.27 14.01
C ASP A 312 32.64 0.08 14.72
N LEU A 313 31.86 -0.82 15.35
CA LEU A 313 32.41 -2.02 16.00
C LEU A 313 33.03 -3.01 15.00
N PHE A 314 32.39 -3.21 13.84
CA PHE A 314 32.89 -4.09 12.79
C PHE A 314 34.16 -3.54 12.13
N LEU A 315 34.19 -2.24 11.82
CA LEU A 315 35.36 -1.56 11.24
C LEU A 315 36.56 -1.44 12.20
N SER A 316 36.34 -1.59 13.51
CA SER A 316 37.38 -1.59 14.54
C SER A 316 37.80 -3.00 15.00
N GLU A 317 37.30 -4.06 14.34
CA GLU A 317 37.52 -5.48 14.69
C GLU A 317 37.14 -5.81 16.16
N ALA A 318 36.16 -5.08 16.72
CA ALA A 318 35.74 -5.20 18.12
C ALA A 318 34.70 -6.32 18.33
N GLU A 319 34.70 -6.94 19.53
CA GLU A 319 33.74 -7.99 19.87
C GLU A 319 32.29 -7.44 20.01
N ILE A 320 31.44 -7.78 19.06
CA ILE A 320 30.00 -7.44 19.11
C ILE A 320 29.29 -8.31 20.14
N THR A 321 28.90 -7.70 21.26
CA THR A 321 28.22 -8.39 22.36
C THR A 321 26.77 -8.79 22.00
N LEU A 322 26.25 -9.84 22.64
CA LEU A 322 24.88 -10.31 22.46
C LEU A 322 23.81 -9.19 22.68
N PRO A 323 23.89 -8.36 23.75
CA PRO A 323 23.02 -7.20 23.90
C PRO A 323 23.08 -6.19 22.74
N THR A 324 24.28 -5.86 22.27
CA THR A 324 24.46 -4.93 21.14
C THR A 324 23.84 -5.49 19.86
N LEU A 325 24.04 -6.78 19.58
CA LEU A 325 23.48 -7.45 18.40
C LEU A 325 21.94 -7.48 18.43
N VAL A 326 21.33 -7.86 19.56
CA VAL A 326 19.86 -7.87 19.72
C VAL A 326 19.29 -6.46 19.57
N ALA A 327 19.94 -5.45 20.18
CA ALA A 327 19.52 -4.05 20.06
C ALA A 327 19.62 -3.53 18.62
N ALA A 328 20.71 -3.80 17.91
CA ALA A 328 20.91 -3.38 16.53
C ALA A 328 19.92 -4.03 15.55
N ILE A 329 19.61 -5.33 15.71
CA ILE A 329 18.55 -6.00 14.93
C ILE A 329 17.21 -5.31 15.19
N ARG A 330 16.85 -5.04 16.45
CA ARG A 330 15.61 -4.33 16.80
C ARG A 330 15.57 -2.93 16.18
N ARG A 331 16.60 -2.09 16.38
CA ARG A 331 16.69 -0.74 15.80
C ARG A 331 16.53 -0.76 14.29
N SER A 332 17.27 -1.61 13.61
CA SER A 332 17.26 -1.71 12.14
C SER A 332 15.93 -2.21 11.57
N THR A 333 15.24 -3.10 12.31
CA THR A 333 13.90 -3.59 11.97
C THR A 333 12.85 -2.50 12.17
N VAL A 334 12.84 -1.83 13.33
CA VAL A 334 11.90 -0.74 13.65
C VAL A 334 12.10 0.49 12.76
N ALA A 335 13.33 0.76 12.31
CA ALA A 335 13.63 1.80 11.33
C ALA A 335 13.30 1.41 9.87
N CYS A 336 12.68 0.24 9.63
CA CYS A 336 12.36 -0.30 8.30
C CYS A 336 13.55 -0.47 7.34
N LYS A 337 14.80 -0.40 7.84
CA LYS A 337 16.02 -0.53 7.03
C LYS A 337 16.44 -1.99 6.80
N PHE A 338 16.16 -2.88 7.75
CA PHE A 338 16.55 -4.29 7.72
C PHE A 338 15.33 -5.19 7.94
N THR A 339 15.34 -6.42 7.40
CA THR A 339 14.34 -7.45 7.74
C THR A 339 15.03 -8.74 8.21
N PRO A 340 14.85 -9.15 9.49
CA PRO A 340 15.39 -10.41 9.97
C PRO A 340 14.62 -11.58 9.35
N VAL A 341 15.35 -12.63 8.94
CA VAL A 341 14.77 -13.79 8.27
C VAL A 341 14.78 -15.01 9.18
N PHE A 342 13.58 -15.52 9.44
CA PHE A 342 13.27 -16.73 10.22
C PHE A 342 12.87 -17.87 9.26
N VAL A 343 12.99 -19.13 9.69
CA VAL A 343 12.71 -20.30 8.84
C VAL A 343 11.84 -21.33 9.59
N GLY A 344 10.92 -22.00 8.89
CA GLY A 344 10.04 -22.98 9.54
C GLY A 344 9.07 -23.71 8.62
N SER A 345 8.21 -24.52 9.25
CA SER A 345 7.09 -25.21 8.62
C SER A 345 5.83 -25.13 9.48
N ALA A 346 4.84 -24.39 8.98
CA ALA A 346 3.50 -24.35 9.55
C ALA A 346 2.73 -25.68 9.44
N ILE A 347 3.21 -26.66 8.66
CA ILE A 347 2.59 -27.98 8.51
C ILE A 347 3.24 -28.99 9.46
N LYS A 348 4.58 -29.06 9.47
CA LYS A 348 5.34 -29.95 10.38
C LYS A 348 5.38 -29.47 11.83
N ASN A 349 4.91 -28.25 12.11
CA ASN A 349 4.80 -27.65 13.46
C ASN A 349 6.19 -27.32 14.04
N THR A 350 7.04 -26.68 13.22
CA THR A 350 8.48 -26.50 13.49
C THR A 350 8.92 -25.07 13.18
N GLY A 351 9.68 -24.44 14.08
CA GLY A 351 10.23 -23.09 13.89
C GLY A 351 9.27 -21.92 14.22
N ILE A 352 8.11 -22.20 14.83
CA ILE A 352 7.03 -21.22 15.03
C ILE A 352 7.12 -20.50 16.39
N GLN A 353 7.47 -21.21 17.46
CA GLN A 353 7.71 -20.59 18.77
C GLN A 353 8.92 -19.63 18.74
N PRO A 354 10.05 -19.96 18.08
CA PRO A 354 11.15 -19.01 17.89
C PRO A 354 10.77 -17.78 17.05
N LEU A 355 9.82 -17.90 16.12
CA LEU A 355 9.25 -16.75 15.41
C LEU A 355 8.43 -15.86 16.35
N LEU A 356 7.64 -16.43 17.28
CA LEU A 356 6.88 -15.66 18.28
C LEU A 356 7.79 -14.93 19.28
N ASP A 357 8.88 -15.55 19.70
CA ASP A 357 9.89 -14.89 20.53
C ASP A 357 10.54 -13.72 19.75
N GLY A 358 10.91 -13.94 18.48
CA GLY A 358 11.42 -12.90 17.59
C GLY A 358 10.43 -11.76 17.32
N VAL A 359 9.13 -12.06 17.24
CA VAL A 359 8.05 -11.06 17.14
C VAL A 359 7.99 -10.17 18.37
N CYS A 360 8.10 -10.73 19.58
CA CYS A 360 8.13 -9.92 20.80
C CYS A 360 9.41 -9.09 20.91
N GLU A 361 10.56 -9.62 20.46
CA GLU A 361 11.88 -9.01 20.66
C GLU A 361 12.27 -7.97 19.58
N TYR A 362 11.88 -8.18 18.31
CA TYR A 362 12.32 -7.33 17.18
C TYR A 362 11.25 -6.42 16.56
N LEU A 363 9.95 -6.71 16.71
CA LEU A 363 8.88 -5.80 16.24
C LEU A 363 8.57 -4.68 17.27
N PRO A 364 8.10 -3.51 16.81
CA PRO A 364 7.83 -2.36 17.67
C PRO A 364 6.64 -2.57 18.60
N THR A 365 6.64 -1.78 19.67
CA THR A 365 5.49 -1.45 20.53
C THR A 365 4.61 -0.38 19.85
N PRO A 366 3.34 -0.21 20.28
CA PRO A 366 2.50 0.89 19.80
C PRO A 366 3.00 2.29 20.21
N SER A 367 4.03 2.38 21.06
CA SER A 367 4.74 3.60 21.45
C SER A 367 5.94 3.96 20.56
N GLU A 368 6.53 3.01 19.83
CA GLU A 368 7.65 3.26 18.91
C GLU A 368 7.17 3.60 17.49
N ALA A 369 5.94 3.22 17.12
CA ALA A 369 5.35 3.54 15.82
C ALA A 369 4.93 5.02 15.73
N PRO A 370 5.52 5.85 14.83
CA PRO A 370 5.24 7.28 14.75
C PRO A 370 3.91 7.55 14.03
N VAL A 371 2.82 7.68 14.79
CA VAL A 371 1.48 7.92 14.24
C VAL A 371 1.17 9.42 14.14
N LYS A 372 0.72 9.86 12.96
CA LYS A 372 0.22 11.22 12.71
C LYS A 372 -1.29 11.23 12.40
N ALA A 373 -1.95 12.31 12.80
CA ALA A 373 -3.28 12.70 12.36
C ALA A 373 -3.25 14.07 11.67
N ILE A 374 -4.36 14.45 11.03
CA ILE A 374 -4.58 15.76 10.41
C ILE A 374 -5.56 16.54 11.30
N ASP A 375 -5.18 17.75 11.72
CA ASP A 375 -6.07 18.68 12.41
C ASP A 375 -6.97 19.40 11.39
N ILE A 376 -8.28 19.15 11.44
CA ILE A 376 -9.26 19.79 10.55
C ILE A 376 -9.53 21.25 10.95
N SER A 377 -9.24 21.65 12.19
CA SER A 377 -9.51 23.01 12.67
C SER A 377 -8.58 24.07 12.09
N ARG A 378 -7.48 23.66 11.43
CA ARG A 378 -6.49 24.54 10.80
C ARG A 378 -6.75 24.68 9.29
N PRO A 379 -6.65 25.88 8.70
CA PRO A 379 -6.74 26.04 7.26
C PRO A 379 -5.55 25.37 6.57
N SER A 380 -5.80 24.59 5.51
CA SER A 380 -4.79 23.77 4.83
C SER A 380 -3.89 24.57 3.89
N GLU A 381 -3.00 25.41 4.43
CA GLU A 381 -2.01 26.18 3.68
C GLU A 381 -0.82 25.30 3.23
N GLY A 382 -1.12 24.34 2.34
CA GLY A 382 -0.13 23.49 1.68
C GLY A 382 -0.03 22.06 2.22
N THR A 383 0.78 21.26 1.53
CA THR A 383 1.02 19.84 1.84
C THR A 383 1.81 19.69 3.15
N GLY A 384 1.16 19.16 4.20
CA GLY A 384 1.78 18.83 5.48
C GLY A 384 1.50 19.83 6.63
N ALA A 385 0.93 21.01 6.34
CA ALA A 385 0.73 22.08 7.33
C ALA A 385 -0.18 21.74 8.53
N ASN A 386 -0.99 20.68 8.42
CA ASN A 386 -1.97 20.28 9.43
C ASN A 386 -1.61 18.98 10.18
N GLU A 387 -0.42 18.41 9.98
CA GLU A 387 -0.04 17.15 10.64
C GLU A 387 0.26 17.34 12.14
N VAL A 388 -0.41 16.54 12.98
CA VAL A 388 -0.19 16.49 14.44
C VAL A 388 0.24 15.07 14.84
N PRO A 389 1.37 14.88 15.53
CA PRO A 389 1.76 13.57 16.04
C PRO A 389 0.86 13.17 17.22
N LEU A 390 0.39 11.92 17.22
CA LEU A 390 -0.38 11.35 18.33
C LEU A 390 0.56 10.68 19.34
N VAL A 391 0.21 10.74 20.62
CA VAL A 391 0.98 10.05 21.69
C VAL A 391 0.06 9.08 22.44
N PRO A 392 0.40 7.79 22.57
CA PRO A 392 -0.47 6.76 23.16
C PRO A 392 -0.56 6.82 24.70
N ALA A 393 -0.74 8.01 25.26
CA ALA A 393 -1.02 8.24 26.68
C ALA A 393 -2.52 8.07 26.96
N ALA A 394 -2.87 7.33 28.01
CA ALA A 394 -4.29 7.09 28.36
C ALA A 394 -5.05 8.35 28.80
N LYS A 395 -4.35 9.44 29.13
CA LYS A 395 -4.91 10.75 29.52
C LYS A 395 -5.05 11.75 28.37
N ALA A 396 -4.57 11.43 27.17
CA ALA A 396 -4.71 12.31 26.00
C ALA A 396 -6.18 12.37 25.53
N PRO A 397 -6.58 13.39 24.74
CA PRO A 397 -7.86 13.41 24.03
C PRO A 397 -8.05 12.13 23.20
N MET A 398 -9.25 11.57 23.20
CA MET A 398 -9.54 10.32 22.51
C MET A 398 -9.35 10.46 20.99
N VAL A 399 -8.58 9.55 20.39
CA VAL A 399 -8.55 9.32 18.93
C VAL A 399 -8.55 7.81 18.64
N ALA A 400 -9.53 7.36 17.86
CA ALA A 400 -9.65 5.99 17.38
C ALA A 400 -10.02 5.94 15.89
N LEU A 401 -9.57 4.89 15.19
CA LEU A 401 -9.85 4.67 13.76
C LEU A 401 -10.71 3.42 13.57
N ALA A 402 -11.86 3.57 12.92
CA ALA A 402 -12.62 2.44 12.39
C ALA A 402 -11.95 1.90 11.13
N PHE A 403 -11.66 0.59 11.09
CA PHE A 403 -10.97 -0.02 9.96
C PHE A 403 -11.78 -1.13 9.30
N LYS A 404 -12.15 -2.20 10.04
CA LYS A 404 -13.03 -3.27 9.52
C LYS A 404 -14.47 -3.02 9.95
N LEU A 405 -15.42 -3.22 9.03
CA LEU A 405 -16.84 -3.33 9.32
C LEU A 405 -17.29 -4.77 9.10
N GLU A 406 -18.19 -5.28 9.94
CA GLU A 406 -18.70 -6.64 9.86
C GLU A 406 -20.16 -6.68 10.34
N GLU A 407 -21.12 -6.97 9.47
CA GLU A 407 -22.53 -7.10 9.85
C GLU A 407 -22.86 -8.56 10.15
N GLY A 408 -22.81 -8.92 11.44
CA GLY A 408 -23.11 -10.26 11.93
C GLY A 408 -24.58 -10.47 12.27
N ARG A 409 -24.93 -11.68 12.72
CA ARG A 409 -26.29 -12.04 13.20
C ARG A 409 -26.80 -11.16 14.35
N PHE A 410 -25.88 -10.48 15.05
CA PHE A 410 -26.14 -9.59 16.18
C PHE A 410 -26.10 -8.09 15.81
N GLY A 411 -26.04 -7.77 14.52
CA GLY A 411 -25.94 -6.42 13.99
C GLY A 411 -24.53 -6.02 13.57
N GLN A 412 -24.35 -4.74 13.23
CA GLN A 412 -23.08 -4.18 12.77
C GLN A 412 -22.05 -4.07 13.92
N LEU A 413 -20.94 -4.79 13.75
CA LEU A 413 -19.69 -4.62 14.47
C LEU A 413 -18.80 -3.66 13.68
N THR A 414 -18.20 -2.70 14.39
CA THR A 414 -17.15 -1.83 13.86
C THR A 414 -15.86 -2.10 14.62
N TYR A 415 -14.83 -2.60 13.95
CA TYR A 415 -13.51 -2.78 14.56
C TYR A 415 -12.78 -1.43 14.58
N ILE A 416 -12.31 -1.05 15.77
CA ILE A 416 -11.56 0.17 16.00
C ILE A 416 -10.17 -0.14 16.55
N ARG A 417 -9.17 0.66 16.16
CA ARG A 417 -7.90 0.78 16.88
C ARG A 417 -7.88 2.10 17.65
N MET A 418 -7.51 2.03 18.92
CA MET A 418 -7.20 3.20 19.74
C MET A 418 -5.78 3.69 19.45
N TYR A 419 -5.61 5.00 19.22
CA TYR A 419 -4.28 5.62 19.10
C TYR A 419 -3.91 6.43 20.34
N GLN A 420 -4.85 7.16 20.93
CA GLN A 420 -4.64 7.93 22.16
C GLN A 420 -5.93 8.14 22.96
N GLY A 421 -5.79 8.43 24.26
CA GLY A 421 -6.91 8.44 25.21
C GLY A 421 -7.46 7.04 25.52
N SER A 422 -8.49 6.96 26.36
CA SER A 422 -9.20 5.71 26.65
C SER A 422 -10.67 5.77 26.23
N LEU A 423 -11.28 4.59 26.06
CA LEU A 423 -12.67 4.46 25.62
C LEU A 423 -13.43 3.49 26.52
N ARG A 424 -14.55 3.94 27.07
CA ARG A 424 -15.37 3.21 28.05
C ARG A 424 -16.76 2.86 27.51
N LYS A 425 -17.32 1.74 27.98
CA LYS A 425 -18.71 1.34 27.73
C LYS A 425 -19.67 2.45 28.19
N GLY A 426 -20.61 2.85 27.34
CA GLY A 426 -21.56 3.94 27.61
C GLY A 426 -21.06 5.37 27.30
N GLN A 427 -19.80 5.54 26.92
CA GLN A 427 -19.24 6.83 26.48
C GLN A 427 -19.91 7.33 25.18
N VAL A 428 -19.90 8.64 24.98
CA VAL A 428 -20.32 9.29 23.73
C VAL A 428 -19.05 9.68 22.97
N ILE A 429 -19.00 9.32 21.69
CA ILE A 429 -17.93 9.62 20.74
C ILE A 429 -18.47 10.47 19.59
N TRP A 430 -17.57 11.13 18.86
CA TRP A 430 -17.86 11.99 17.72
C TRP A 430 -17.24 11.41 16.44
N ASN A 431 -18.04 11.17 15.39
CA ASN A 431 -17.53 10.80 14.08
C ASN A 431 -17.09 12.06 13.32
N VAL A 432 -15.79 12.21 13.10
CA VAL A 432 -15.17 13.45 12.58
C VAL A 432 -15.59 13.77 11.14
N ARG A 433 -15.90 12.76 10.31
CA ARG A 433 -16.29 12.95 8.90
C ARG A 433 -17.78 13.31 8.71
N THR A 434 -18.66 12.79 9.59
CA THR A 434 -20.12 12.96 9.45
C THR A 434 -20.73 13.96 10.44
N ASP A 435 -19.91 14.48 11.35
CA ASP A 435 -20.27 15.40 12.43
C ASP A 435 -21.39 14.87 13.37
N ARG A 436 -21.33 13.56 13.66
CA ARG A 436 -22.37 12.84 14.42
C ARG A 436 -21.85 12.32 15.76
N LYS A 437 -22.62 12.61 16.82
CA LYS A 437 -22.49 11.95 18.13
C LYS A 437 -23.03 10.51 18.05
N VAL A 438 -22.27 9.56 18.57
CA VAL A 438 -22.69 8.17 18.76
C VAL A 438 -22.44 7.77 20.21
N LYS A 439 -23.40 7.09 20.86
CA LYS A 439 -23.20 6.52 22.20
C LYS A 439 -22.87 5.04 22.06
N ILE A 440 -21.80 4.58 22.71
CA ILE A 440 -21.38 3.19 22.68
C ILE A 440 -22.25 2.34 23.61
N PRO A 441 -22.98 1.32 23.10
CA PRO A 441 -23.78 0.44 23.95
C PRO A 441 -22.94 -0.68 24.60
N ARG A 442 -21.96 -1.20 23.86
CA ARG A 442 -21.15 -2.38 24.22
C ARG A 442 -19.80 -2.31 23.50
N LEU A 443 -18.73 -2.59 24.24
CA LEU A 443 -17.39 -2.88 23.72
C LEU A 443 -17.18 -4.39 23.82
N VAL A 444 -16.57 -5.01 22.81
CA VAL A 444 -16.14 -6.41 22.89
C VAL A 444 -14.74 -6.61 22.31
N ARG A 445 -14.00 -7.61 22.81
CA ARG A 445 -12.87 -8.21 22.10
C ARG A 445 -13.38 -9.43 21.35
N MET A 446 -12.96 -9.57 20.09
CA MET A 446 -13.33 -10.66 19.21
C MET A 446 -12.26 -11.75 19.25
N HIS A 447 -12.68 -13.02 19.38
CA HIS A 447 -11.81 -14.18 19.26
C HIS A 447 -12.43 -15.15 18.23
N SER A 448 -12.18 -14.90 16.93
CA SER A 448 -12.89 -15.56 15.84
C SER A 448 -14.40 -15.38 16.05
N ASN A 449 -15.17 -16.45 16.23
CA ASN A 449 -16.63 -16.41 16.46
C ASN A 449 -17.04 -16.09 17.91
N ASP A 450 -16.11 -16.13 18.86
CA ASP A 450 -16.36 -15.95 20.29
C ASP A 450 -16.23 -14.45 20.69
N MET A 451 -17.10 -13.97 21.58
CA MET A 451 -17.17 -12.55 21.98
C MET A 451 -16.94 -12.37 23.48
N GLU A 452 -15.98 -11.52 23.85
CA GLU A 452 -15.66 -11.17 25.23
C GLU A 452 -16.10 -9.74 25.54
N ASP A 453 -17.00 -9.56 26.52
CA ASP A 453 -17.42 -8.23 27.00
C ASP A 453 -16.29 -7.54 27.78
N ILE A 454 -16.04 -6.28 27.46
CA ILE A 454 -15.05 -5.43 28.12
C ILE A 454 -15.65 -4.07 28.51
N GLU A 455 -15.10 -3.44 29.56
CA GLU A 455 -15.60 -2.17 30.09
C GLU A 455 -14.82 -0.95 29.58
N GLU A 456 -13.52 -1.11 29.33
CA GLU A 456 -12.59 -0.08 28.87
C GLU A 456 -11.51 -0.66 27.93
N ILE A 457 -10.99 0.18 27.04
CA ILE A 457 -9.76 -0.06 26.25
C ILE A 457 -8.80 1.12 26.36
N GLY A 458 -7.50 0.83 26.29
CA GLY A 458 -6.43 1.84 26.29
C GLY A 458 -5.83 2.12 24.90
N PRO A 459 -4.92 3.11 24.80
CA PRO A 459 -4.15 3.37 23.58
C PRO A 459 -3.40 2.15 23.06
N GLY A 460 -3.34 1.96 21.74
CA GLY A 460 -2.65 0.81 21.13
C GLY A 460 -3.48 -0.49 21.08
N GLU A 461 -4.68 -0.52 21.66
CA GLU A 461 -5.53 -1.72 21.65
C GLU A 461 -6.56 -1.70 20.50
N ILE A 462 -7.00 -2.89 20.11
CA ILE A 462 -8.02 -3.15 19.09
C ILE A 462 -9.25 -3.77 19.78
N CYS A 463 -10.45 -3.31 19.42
CA CYS A 463 -11.70 -3.92 19.83
C CYS A 463 -12.78 -3.79 18.74
N ALA A 464 -13.94 -4.42 18.94
CA ALA A 464 -15.14 -4.12 18.16
C ALA A 464 -16.20 -3.39 19.01
N ILE A 465 -16.97 -2.51 18.36
CA ILE A 465 -18.07 -1.74 18.96
C ILE A 465 -19.38 -2.04 18.23
N PHE A 466 -20.47 -2.18 18.98
CA PHE A 466 -21.78 -2.56 18.44
C PHE A 466 -22.64 -1.36 18.02
N GLY A 467 -23.35 -1.51 16.89
CA GLY A 467 -24.47 -0.64 16.53
C GLY A 467 -24.08 0.78 16.09
N VAL A 468 -22.85 0.95 15.60
CA VAL A 468 -22.30 2.23 15.14
C VAL A 468 -22.33 2.30 13.61
N ASP A 469 -23.23 3.12 13.06
CA ASP A 469 -23.28 3.43 11.62
C ASP A 469 -22.12 4.36 11.25
N CYS A 470 -21.16 3.83 10.50
CA CYS A 470 -19.97 4.52 10.02
C CYS A 470 -19.42 3.82 8.77
N ALA A 471 -18.39 4.41 8.15
CA ALA A 471 -17.63 3.80 7.05
C ALA A 471 -16.24 3.34 7.53
N SER A 472 -15.63 2.39 6.81
CA SER A 472 -14.21 2.09 6.94
C SER A 472 -13.37 3.36 6.71
N GLY A 473 -12.43 3.64 7.61
CA GLY A 473 -11.60 4.84 7.59
C GLY A 473 -12.15 6.00 8.42
N ASP A 474 -13.35 5.89 8.99
CA ASP A 474 -13.90 6.93 9.86
C ASP A 474 -13.08 7.07 11.15
N THR A 475 -12.71 8.32 11.48
CA THR A 475 -12.06 8.65 12.75
C THR A 475 -13.08 9.07 13.79
N PHE A 476 -12.92 8.55 15.01
CA PHE A 476 -13.73 8.87 16.19
C PHE A 476 -12.89 9.60 17.24
N THR A 477 -13.43 10.69 17.80
CA THR A 477 -12.85 11.41 18.94
C THR A 477 -13.86 11.56 20.09
N ASP A 478 -13.44 12.15 21.20
CA ASP A 478 -14.33 12.56 22.31
C ASP A 478 -15.09 13.87 22.05
N GLY A 479 -14.85 14.53 20.91
CA GLY A 479 -15.40 15.84 20.57
C GLY A 479 -14.64 17.04 21.17
N THR A 480 -13.53 16.83 21.88
CA THR A 480 -12.60 17.92 22.27
C THR A 480 -11.60 18.27 21.18
N THR A 481 -11.31 17.31 20.29
CA THR A 481 -10.38 17.46 19.16
C THR A 481 -11.05 17.07 17.84
N GLN A 482 -10.71 17.79 16.76
CA GLN A 482 -11.16 17.54 15.38
C GLN A 482 -10.03 16.89 14.55
N TYR A 483 -9.38 15.89 15.13
CA TYR A 483 -8.30 15.14 14.48
C TYR A 483 -8.88 14.02 13.62
N SER A 484 -8.52 14.00 12.33
CA SER A 484 -8.82 12.91 11.40
C SER A 484 -7.55 12.13 11.09
N MET A 485 -7.62 10.81 11.08
CA MET A 485 -6.52 9.99 10.57
C MET A 485 -6.34 10.21 9.06
N THR A 486 -5.12 10.00 8.57
CA THR A 486 -4.85 10.03 7.13
C THR A 486 -5.63 8.92 6.41
N SER A 487 -6.26 9.27 5.28
CA SER A 487 -7.05 8.34 4.48
C SER A 487 -6.20 7.19 3.94
N MET A 488 -6.72 5.97 4.00
CA MET A 488 -6.16 4.81 3.31
C MET A 488 -6.09 5.03 1.79
N TYR A 489 -5.09 4.48 1.13
CA TYR A 489 -5.03 4.46 -0.33
C TYR A 489 -6.11 3.49 -0.87
N VAL A 490 -7.01 4.00 -1.71
CA VAL A 490 -8.06 3.20 -2.37
C VAL A 490 -7.76 3.16 -3.87
N PRO A 491 -7.36 2.01 -4.44
CA PRO A 491 -7.15 1.89 -5.87
C PRO A 491 -8.45 2.05 -6.67
N GLU A 492 -8.31 2.45 -7.94
CA GLU A 492 -9.44 2.50 -8.88
C GLU A 492 -9.87 1.08 -9.30
N PRO A 493 -11.17 0.76 -9.34
CA PRO A 493 -11.64 -0.55 -9.81
C PRO A 493 -11.40 -0.73 -11.31
N VAL A 494 -10.93 -1.92 -11.70
CA VAL A 494 -10.51 -2.23 -13.09
C VAL A 494 -11.51 -3.09 -13.87
N VAL A 495 -12.39 -3.82 -13.17
CA VAL A 495 -13.49 -4.61 -13.77
C VAL A 495 -14.83 -4.01 -13.37
N SER A 496 -15.76 -3.87 -14.32
CA SER A 496 -17.17 -3.57 -14.08
C SER A 496 -18.08 -4.68 -14.57
N LEU A 497 -19.19 -4.93 -13.87
CA LEU A 497 -20.16 -5.98 -14.15
C LEU A 497 -21.58 -5.41 -14.02
N ALA A 498 -22.40 -5.61 -15.05
CA ALA A 498 -23.84 -5.31 -14.93
C ALA A 498 -24.50 -6.40 -14.09
N ILE A 499 -25.33 -6.02 -13.12
CA ILE A 499 -25.99 -6.94 -12.18
C ILE A 499 -27.49 -6.62 -12.08
N LYS A 500 -28.33 -7.66 -12.08
CA LYS A 500 -29.78 -7.56 -11.86
C LYS A 500 -30.24 -8.69 -10.92
N PRO A 501 -31.21 -8.47 -10.02
CA PRO A 501 -31.80 -9.57 -9.25
C PRO A 501 -32.53 -10.55 -10.18
N ALA A 502 -32.53 -11.83 -9.81
CA ALA A 502 -33.19 -12.90 -10.56
C ALA A 502 -34.70 -12.95 -10.23
N GLY A 503 -35.46 -12.01 -10.80
CA GLY A 503 -36.90 -11.89 -10.60
C GLY A 503 -37.31 -10.45 -10.24
N THR A 504 -38.33 -10.30 -9.40
CA THR A 504 -38.78 -8.99 -8.90
C THR A 504 -37.71 -8.37 -8.00
N GLU A 505 -37.43 -7.08 -8.17
CA GLU A 505 -36.47 -6.37 -7.31
C GLU A 505 -36.96 -6.32 -5.86
N THR A 506 -36.16 -6.86 -4.94
CA THR A 506 -36.43 -6.80 -3.50
C THR A 506 -35.68 -5.62 -2.87
N PRO A 507 -36.18 -5.00 -1.79
CA PRO A 507 -35.44 -3.98 -1.06
C PRO A 507 -34.15 -4.51 -0.41
N HIS A 508 -33.95 -5.83 -0.36
CA HIS A 508 -32.72 -6.46 0.09
C HIS A 508 -31.56 -6.21 -0.90
N PHE A 509 -31.82 -6.16 -2.21
CA PHE A 509 -30.79 -5.88 -3.24
C PHE A 509 -30.11 -4.53 -3.01
N GLY A 510 -30.90 -3.45 -2.91
CA GLY A 510 -30.37 -2.10 -2.65
C GLY A 510 -29.68 -1.98 -1.29
N ARG A 511 -30.18 -2.68 -0.26
CA ARG A 511 -29.54 -2.73 1.08
C ARG A 511 -28.19 -3.45 1.06
N ALA A 512 -28.08 -4.57 0.35
CA ALA A 512 -26.83 -5.32 0.22
C ALA A 512 -25.75 -4.49 -0.47
N LEU A 513 -26.07 -3.90 -1.63
CA LEU A 513 -25.16 -3.02 -2.37
C LEU A 513 -24.70 -1.81 -1.53
N ALA A 514 -25.63 -1.15 -0.84
CA ALA A 514 -25.33 -0.01 0.03
C ALA A 514 -24.58 -0.37 1.34
N ARG A 515 -24.53 -1.65 1.72
CA ARG A 515 -23.64 -2.17 2.77
C ARG A 515 -22.25 -2.44 2.20
N PHE A 516 -22.14 -3.21 1.12
CA PHE A 516 -20.84 -3.60 0.58
C PHE A 516 -20.00 -2.39 0.17
N GLN A 517 -20.63 -1.32 -0.33
CA GLN A 517 -19.96 -0.04 -0.63
C GLN A 517 -19.45 0.73 0.63
N ARG A 518 -19.91 0.38 1.85
CA ARG A 518 -19.33 0.87 3.12
C ARG A 518 -18.30 -0.09 3.70
N GLU A 519 -18.54 -1.39 3.50
CA GLU A 519 -17.63 -2.48 3.89
C GLU A 519 -16.33 -2.41 3.08
N ASP A 520 -16.37 -1.95 1.83
CA ASP A 520 -15.24 -1.89 0.88
C ASP A 520 -15.37 -0.67 -0.06
N PRO A 521 -14.43 0.30 -0.02
CA PRO A 521 -14.46 1.49 -0.87
C PRO A 521 -14.03 1.25 -2.33
N THR A 522 -13.47 0.09 -2.68
CA THR A 522 -13.20 -0.30 -4.08
C THR A 522 -14.46 -0.83 -4.77
N PHE A 523 -15.42 -1.38 -4.01
CA PHE A 523 -16.71 -1.84 -4.50
C PHE A 523 -17.63 -0.66 -4.84
N ARG A 524 -17.44 -0.08 -6.04
CA ARG A 524 -18.22 1.08 -6.51
C ARG A 524 -19.50 0.62 -7.21
N VAL A 525 -20.65 1.11 -6.74
CA VAL A 525 -21.97 0.87 -7.33
C VAL A 525 -22.47 2.14 -8.01
N HIS A 526 -22.94 2.03 -9.25
CA HIS A 526 -23.62 3.12 -9.95
C HIS A 526 -24.74 2.57 -10.86
N ILE A 527 -25.71 3.42 -11.21
CA ILE A 527 -26.72 3.11 -12.23
C ILE A 527 -26.28 3.82 -13.51
N ASP A 528 -26.14 3.07 -14.60
CA ASP A 528 -25.84 3.65 -15.91
C ASP A 528 -27.08 4.39 -16.44
N ASN A 529 -27.02 5.72 -16.50
CA ASN A 529 -28.11 6.57 -16.99
C ASN A 529 -28.55 6.24 -18.43
N GLU A 530 -27.70 5.61 -19.24
CA GLU A 530 -27.96 5.32 -20.66
C GLU A 530 -28.59 3.94 -20.91
N SER A 531 -28.48 3.01 -19.96
CA SER A 531 -29.07 1.65 -20.03
C SER A 531 -30.07 1.35 -18.89
N LYS A 532 -30.03 2.14 -17.81
CA LYS A 532 -30.74 1.93 -16.53
C LYS A 532 -30.37 0.62 -15.84
N GLU A 533 -29.19 0.07 -16.14
CA GLU A 533 -28.64 -1.10 -15.47
C GLU A 533 -27.81 -0.70 -14.25
N THR A 534 -27.92 -1.44 -13.15
CA THR A 534 -27.00 -1.34 -12.02
C THR A 534 -25.67 -1.97 -12.42
N ILE A 535 -24.59 -1.20 -12.30
CA ILE A 535 -23.22 -1.63 -12.56
C ILE A 535 -22.45 -1.62 -11.25
N ILE A 536 -21.88 -2.77 -10.90
CA ILE A 536 -20.91 -2.91 -9.80
C ILE A 536 -19.51 -2.95 -10.39
N SER A 537 -18.54 -2.35 -9.71
CA SER A 537 -17.14 -2.28 -10.16
C SER A 537 -16.21 -2.65 -9.02
N GLY A 538 -15.10 -3.32 -9.32
CA GLY A 538 -14.16 -3.82 -8.31
C GLY A 538 -12.80 -4.21 -8.89
N MET A 539 -11.98 -4.86 -8.07
CA MET A 539 -10.57 -5.13 -8.37
C MET A 539 -10.33 -6.31 -9.33
N GLY A 540 -11.30 -7.21 -9.52
CA GLY A 540 -11.15 -8.37 -10.40
C GLY A 540 -12.44 -9.17 -10.62
N GLU A 541 -12.33 -10.26 -11.38
CA GLU A 541 -13.46 -11.16 -11.69
C GLU A 541 -13.93 -11.93 -10.45
N LEU A 542 -12.98 -12.45 -9.66
CA LEU A 542 -13.26 -13.20 -8.42
C LEU A 542 -13.85 -12.29 -7.32
N HIS A 543 -13.39 -11.03 -7.24
CA HIS A 543 -13.96 -10.00 -6.37
C HIS A 543 -15.48 -9.88 -6.56
N LEU A 544 -15.92 -9.72 -7.81
CA LEU A 544 -17.32 -9.52 -8.14
C LEU A 544 -18.13 -10.82 -8.08
N GLU A 545 -17.53 -11.97 -8.40
CA GLU A 545 -18.14 -13.29 -8.17
C GLU A 545 -18.50 -13.48 -6.69
N ILE A 546 -17.56 -13.19 -5.78
CA ILE A 546 -17.76 -13.35 -4.33
C ILE A 546 -18.83 -12.40 -3.80
N TYR A 547 -18.88 -11.12 -4.22
CA TYR A 547 -19.98 -10.23 -3.80
C TYR A 547 -21.34 -10.66 -4.35
N VAL A 548 -21.41 -11.19 -5.57
CA VAL A 548 -22.65 -11.78 -6.15
C VAL A 548 -23.10 -13.00 -5.34
N GLU A 549 -22.16 -13.86 -4.92
CA GLU A 549 -22.50 -15.01 -4.10
C GLU A 549 -22.88 -14.64 -2.65
N ARG A 550 -22.25 -13.60 -2.08
CA ARG A 550 -22.66 -13.02 -0.79
C ARG A 550 -24.08 -12.42 -0.86
N MET A 551 -24.47 -11.76 -1.96
CA MET A 551 -25.88 -11.34 -2.16
C MET A 551 -26.85 -12.53 -2.18
N LYS A 552 -26.45 -13.65 -2.79
CA LYS A 552 -27.23 -14.89 -2.84
C LYS A 552 -27.34 -15.56 -1.46
N ARG A 553 -26.24 -15.66 -0.69
CA ARG A 553 -26.21 -16.37 0.61
C ARG A 553 -26.67 -15.51 1.80
N GLU A 554 -26.13 -14.29 1.95
CA GLU A 554 -26.46 -13.41 3.09
C GLU A 554 -27.84 -12.74 2.96
N TYR A 555 -28.22 -12.34 1.74
CA TYR A 555 -29.45 -11.57 1.47
C TYR A 555 -30.54 -12.35 0.75
N ASN A 556 -30.37 -13.66 0.54
CA ASN A 556 -31.29 -14.53 -0.22
C ASN A 556 -31.70 -13.93 -1.58
N THR A 557 -30.83 -13.12 -2.19
CA THR A 557 -31.10 -12.35 -3.40
C THR A 557 -30.22 -12.87 -4.53
N PRO A 558 -30.61 -13.97 -5.20
CA PRO A 558 -29.89 -14.47 -6.37
C PRO A 558 -29.86 -13.39 -7.45
N CYS A 559 -28.70 -13.18 -8.06
CA CYS A 559 -28.49 -12.15 -9.08
C CYS A 559 -27.98 -12.77 -10.38
N ILE A 560 -28.41 -12.20 -11.50
CA ILE A 560 -27.93 -12.51 -12.85
C ILE A 560 -26.88 -11.46 -13.22
N THR A 561 -25.73 -11.92 -13.70
CA THR A 561 -24.61 -11.09 -14.13
C THR A 561 -24.56 -10.96 -15.65
N GLY A 562 -24.23 -9.76 -16.13
CA GLY A 562 -23.91 -9.52 -17.54
C GLY A 562 -22.48 -9.98 -17.88
N LYS A 563 -22.04 -9.71 -19.12
CA LYS A 563 -20.60 -9.83 -19.42
C LYS A 563 -19.81 -8.74 -18.70
N PRO A 564 -18.61 -9.04 -18.15
CA PRO A 564 -17.68 -8.03 -17.67
C PRO A 564 -17.39 -6.96 -18.73
N ARG A 565 -17.21 -5.72 -18.29
CA ARG A 565 -16.71 -4.59 -19.07
C ARG A 565 -15.39 -4.15 -18.46
N VAL A 566 -14.38 -3.95 -19.30
CA VAL A 566 -13.07 -3.40 -18.90
C VAL A 566 -13.19 -1.89 -18.72
N ALA A 567 -12.54 -1.33 -17.71
CA ALA A 567 -12.45 0.10 -17.47
C ALA A 567 -11.47 0.80 -18.44
N TYR A 568 -11.76 0.79 -19.75
CA TYR A 568 -11.01 1.55 -20.75
C TYR A 568 -10.97 3.05 -20.39
N ARG A 569 -9.91 3.74 -20.82
CA ARG A 569 -9.79 5.21 -20.80
C ARG A 569 -9.61 5.72 -22.22
N GLU A 570 -9.79 7.02 -22.42
CA GLU A 570 -9.32 7.68 -23.65
C GLU A 570 -8.20 8.68 -23.31
N THR A 571 -7.29 8.96 -24.23
CA THR A 571 -6.24 9.99 -24.06
C THR A 571 -5.84 10.60 -25.41
N ILE A 572 -4.99 11.63 -25.40
CA ILE A 572 -4.47 12.29 -26.61
C ILE A 572 -2.99 11.97 -26.82
N THR A 573 -2.55 11.92 -28.07
CA THR A 573 -1.16 11.56 -28.42
C THR A 573 -0.32 12.72 -28.95
N GLN A 574 -0.96 13.82 -29.37
CA GLN A 574 -0.29 15.02 -29.84
C GLN A 574 -0.98 16.29 -29.31
N ARG A 575 -0.23 17.39 -29.27
CA ARG A 575 -0.78 18.71 -28.95
C ARG A 575 -1.76 19.17 -30.04
N ALA A 576 -2.84 19.84 -29.63
CA ALA A 576 -3.75 20.54 -30.54
C ALA A 576 -4.18 21.91 -29.97
N ASP A 577 -4.02 22.96 -30.77
CA ASP A 577 -4.43 24.33 -30.43
C ASP A 577 -5.92 24.56 -30.74
N TYR A 578 -6.64 25.34 -29.92
CA TYR A 578 -8.08 25.63 -30.07
C TYR A 578 -8.40 27.12 -30.08
N HIS A 579 -9.47 27.46 -30.80
CA HIS A 579 -9.97 28.82 -30.97
C HIS A 579 -11.51 28.85 -30.92
N TYR A 580 -12.10 28.37 -29.82
CA TYR A 580 -13.54 28.19 -29.72
C TYR A 580 -14.27 29.45 -29.25
N THR A 581 -15.44 29.72 -29.83
CA THR A 581 -16.32 30.81 -29.42
C THR A 581 -17.73 30.26 -29.21
N HIS A 582 -18.15 30.13 -27.95
CA HIS A 582 -19.53 29.87 -27.61
C HIS A 582 -20.33 31.17 -27.78
N LYS A 583 -21.22 31.20 -28.78
CA LYS A 583 -22.19 32.29 -28.96
C LYS A 583 -23.60 31.72 -29.13
N LYS A 584 -24.50 32.01 -28.20
CA LYS A 584 -25.95 31.75 -28.33
C LYS A 584 -26.74 33.03 -28.07
N GLN A 585 -27.68 33.32 -28.96
CA GLN A 585 -28.57 34.48 -28.88
C GLN A 585 -30.03 34.02 -28.96
N THR A 586 -30.44 33.24 -27.96
CA THR A 586 -31.86 33.09 -27.60
C THR A 586 -32.39 34.42 -27.03
N GLY A 587 -33.67 34.72 -27.19
CA GLY A 587 -34.27 36.05 -26.93
C GLY A 587 -34.36 36.55 -25.47
N GLY A 588 -33.43 36.14 -24.60
CA GLY A 588 -33.19 36.71 -23.28
C GLY A 588 -31.77 37.28 -23.19
N ALA A 589 -31.12 37.16 -22.04
CA ALA A 589 -29.69 37.43 -21.92
C ALA A 589 -28.90 36.49 -22.86
N GLY A 590 -27.94 37.03 -23.61
CA GLY A 590 -27.11 36.25 -24.49
C GLY A 590 -26.09 35.40 -23.73
N GLN A 591 -25.46 34.48 -24.46
CA GLN A 591 -24.29 33.75 -23.98
C GLN A 591 -23.14 34.00 -24.94
N PHE A 592 -22.05 34.58 -24.43
CA PHE A 592 -20.81 34.79 -25.14
C PHE A 592 -19.61 34.38 -24.27
N GLY A 593 -18.75 33.52 -24.81
CA GLY A 593 -17.45 33.21 -24.23
C GLY A 593 -16.51 32.68 -25.31
N ARG A 594 -15.36 33.31 -25.48
CA ARG A 594 -14.30 32.84 -26.38
C ARG A 594 -13.09 32.42 -25.55
N VAL A 595 -12.51 31.28 -25.89
CA VAL A 595 -11.30 30.74 -25.26
C VAL A 595 -10.30 30.31 -26.34
N VAL A 596 -9.02 30.58 -26.07
CA VAL A 596 -7.89 30.33 -26.97
C VAL A 596 -6.75 29.71 -26.17
N GLY A 597 -6.15 28.66 -26.71
CA GLY A 597 -5.08 27.94 -26.03
C GLY A 597 -4.81 26.61 -26.71
N TYR A 598 -4.35 25.61 -25.95
CA TYR A 598 -4.06 24.29 -26.48
C TYR A 598 -4.27 23.19 -25.44
N ILE A 599 -4.45 21.95 -25.91
CA ILE A 599 -4.32 20.74 -25.10
C ILE A 599 -3.07 19.98 -25.51
N GLU A 600 -2.38 19.37 -24.55
CA GLU A 600 -1.23 18.50 -24.80
C GLU A 600 -1.24 17.27 -23.87
N PRO A 601 -0.62 16.14 -24.27
CA PRO A 601 -0.52 14.96 -23.41
C PRO A 601 0.16 15.30 -22.09
N PHE A 602 -0.30 14.69 -20.99
CA PHE A 602 0.26 14.86 -19.66
C PHE A 602 0.60 13.49 -19.06
N GLU A 603 1.85 13.32 -18.63
CA GLU A 603 2.27 12.13 -17.89
C GLU A 603 1.75 12.22 -16.44
N LEU A 604 1.40 11.07 -15.86
CA LEU A 604 0.74 11.02 -14.56
C LEU A 604 1.76 11.33 -13.44
N ASP A 605 1.47 12.37 -12.65
CA ASP A 605 2.38 12.85 -11.60
C ASP A 605 2.52 11.80 -10.48
N ALA A 606 3.74 11.32 -10.28
CA ALA A 606 4.07 10.28 -9.32
C ALA A 606 4.01 10.73 -7.85
N GLU A 607 4.06 12.05 -7.57
CA GLU A 607 4.00 12.58 -6.20
C GLU A 607 2.57 13.02 -5.83
N THR A 608 1.83 13.67 -6.75
CA THR A 608 0.45 14.12 -6.46
C THR A 608 -0.66 13.18 -6.95
N GLY A 609 -0.33 12.16 -7.75
CA GLY A 609 -1.29 11.20 -8.29
C GLY A 609 -2.26 11.78 -9.33
N LYS A 610 -2.00 12.99 -9.83
CA LYS A 610 -2.88 13.69 -10.78
C LYS A 610 -2.63 13.21 -12.22
N ASP A 611 -3.72 12.93 -12.92
CA ASP A 611 -3.77 12.53 -14.33
C ASP A 611 -4.16 13.67 -15.28
N ARG A 612 -4.32 14.88 -14.73
CA ARG A 612 -4.85 16.05 -15.45
C ARG A 612 -4.32 17.35 -14.85
N GLU A 613 -4.05 18.32 -15.71
CA GLU A 613 -3.51 19.63 -15.31
C GLU A 613 -4.24 20.75 -16.05
N TYR A 614 -4.70 21.75 -15.32
CA TYR A 614 -5.22 23.00 -15.88
C TYR A 614 -4.18 24.10 -15.65
N VAL A 615 -3.73 24.75 -16.72
CA VAL A 615 -2.70 25.80 -16.66
C VAL A 615 -3.24 27.10 -17.25
N ASP A 616 -3.44 28.09 -16.39
CA ASP A 616 -3.72 29.45 -16.81
C ASP A 616 -2.43 30.18 -17.24
N LYS A 617 -2.48 30.81 -18.41
CA LYS A 617 -1.43 31.69 -18.96
C LYS A 617 -2.02 32.99 -19.52
N VAL A 618 -3.27 33.32 -19.21
CA VAL A 618 -3.95 34.56 -19.63
C VAL A 618 -3.18 35.78 -19.14
N ARG A 619 -3.11 36.83 -19.98
CA ARG A 619 -2.44 38.09 -19.66
C ARG A 619 -3.29 39.27 -20.09
N GLY A 620 -3.40 40.28 -19.22
CA GLY A 620 -4.09 41.54 -19.54
C GLY A 620 -5.62 41.51 -19.39
N GLY A 621 -6.19 40.49 -18.74
CA GLY A 621 -7.62 40.48 -18.36
C GLY A 621 -8.62 40.28 -19.51
N THR A 622 -8.18 39.72 -20.65
CA THR A 622 -9.05 39.41 -21.81
C THR A 622 -10.15 38.39 -21.48
N VAL A 623 -9.87 37.50 -20.53
CA VAL A 623 -10.86 36.75 -19.74
C VAL A 623 -10.83 37.32 -18.31
N PRO A 624 -11.98 37.77 -17.76
CA PRO A 624 -12.08 38.14 -16.36
C PRO A 624 -11.74 36.97 -15.42
N GLU A 625 -10.89 37.20 -14.42
CA GLU A 625 -10.38 36.17 -13.49
C GLU A 625 -11.50 35.34 -12.84
N GLN A 626 -12.62 35.98 -12.49
CA GLN A 626 -13.84 35.34 -11.97
C GLN A 626 -14.44 34.24 -12.86
N TYR A 627 -14.10 34.17 -14.15
CA TYR A 627 -14.56 33.15 -15.09
C TYR A 627 -13.50 32.09 -15.43
N ILE A 628 -12.26 32.24 -14.97
CA ILE A 628 -11.19 31.26 -15.24
C ILE A 628 -11.50 29.90 -14.56
N PRO A 629 -11.97 29.83 -13.31
CA PRO A 629 -12.48 28.58 -12.72
C PRO A 629 -13.72 28.01 -13.42
N ALA A 630 -14.43 28.80 -14.23
CA ALA A 630 -15.55 28.31 -15.04
C ALA A 630 -15.05 27.53 -16.27
N VAL A 631 -13.98 28.01 -16.91
CA VAL A 631 -13.30 27.30 -18.00
C VAL A 631 -12.71 25.99 -17.49
N GLU A 632 -12.09 25.99 -16.30
CA GLU A 632 -11.60 24.78 -15.64
C GLU A 632 -12.73 23.76 -15.39
N LYS A 633 -13.86 24.18 -14.79
CA LYS A 633 -15.05 23.31 -14.65
C LYS A 633 -15.51 22.73 -16.00
N GLY A 634 -15.49 23.54 -17.07
CA GLY A 634 -15.88 23.12 -18.41
C GLY A 634 -14.91 22.12 -19.07
N PHE A 635 -13.62 22.23 -18.75
CA PHE A 635 -12.60 21.23 -19.10
C PHE A 635 -12.84 19.92 -18.34
N LEU A 636 -13.08 19.98 -17.02
CA LEU A 636 -13.37 18.81 -16.20
C LEU A 636 -14.63 18.06 -16.67
N ASP A 637 -15.73 18.79 -16.95
CA ASP A 637 -16.95 18.23 -17.55
C ASP A 637 -16.67 17.50 -18.89
N ALA A 638 -15.72 18.00 -19.68
CA ALA A 638 -15.38 17.43 -20.98
C ALA A 638 -14.55 16.15 -20.87
N MET A 639 -13.83 15.95 -19.76
CA MET A 639 -13.08 14.73 -19.48
C MET A 639 -13.98 13.56 -19.03
N GLU A 640 -15.18 13.81 -18.51
CA GLU A 640 -16.06 12.73 -18.00
C GLU A 640 -16.51 11.74 -19.08
N LYS A 641 -16.71 12.20 -20.34
CA LYS A 641 -17.19 11.37 -21.45
C LYS A 641 -16.49 11.73 -22.77
N GLY A 642 -15.50 10.92 -23.14
CA GLY A 642 -14.79 10.99 -24.42
C GLY A 642 -15.67 10.69 -25.63
N THR A 643 -15.14 10.96 -26.83
CA THR A 643 -15.90 10.87 -28.08
C THR A 643 -15.63 9.60 -28.88
N LEU A 644 -14.67 8.77 -28.49
CA LEU A 644 -14.34 7.53 -29.21
C LEU A 644 -15.27 6.37 -28.80
N ILE A 645 -15.39 6.16 -27.48
CA ILE A 645 -16.20 5.09 -26.87
C ILE A 645 -17.05 5.57 -25.68
N GLY A 646 -16.95 6.85 -25.31
CA GLY A 646 -17.67 7.39 -24.15
C GLY A 646 -17.03 7.04 -22.81
N ALA A 647 -15.75 6.67 -22.81
CA ALA A 647 -14.97 6.42 -21.60
C ALA A 647 -14.39 7.73 -21.04
N PRO A 648 -14.04 7.79 -19.75
CA PRO A 648 -13.41 8.97 -19.17
C PRO A 648 -12.01 9.18 -19.76
N ILE A 649 -11.67 10.45 -19.99
CA ILE A 649 -10.41 10.89 -20.58
C ILE A 649 -9.39 11.12 -19.47
N THR A 650 -8.15 10.68 -19.66
CA THR A 650 -7.05 10.78 -18.69
C THR A 650 -5.76 11.21 -19.37
N GLY A 651 -4.79 11.79 -18.65
CA GLY A 651 -3.48 12.16 -19.20
C GLY A 651 -3.51 13.40 -20.10
N VAL A 652 -4.24 14.45 -19.69
CA VAL A 652 -4.40 15.68 -20.50
C VAL A 652 -4.08 16.93 -19.70
N ARG A 653 -3.20 17.78 -20.26
CA ARG A 653 -3.01 19.17 -19.84
C ARG A 653 -3.85 20.09 -20.71
N PHE A 654 -4.64 20.96 -20.10
CA PHE A 654 -5.38 22.03 -20.76
C PHE A 654 -4.73 23.38 -20.43
N VAL A 655 -4.27 24.09 -21.45
CA VAL A 655 -3.58 25.38 -21.28
C VAL A 655 -4.42 26.50 -21.88
N LEU A 656 -5.00 27.34 -21.02
CA LEU A 656 -5.68 28.58 -21.45
C LEU A 656 -4.63 29.66 -21.66
N GLN A 657 -4.59 30.27 -22.85
CA GLN A 657 -3.62 31.32 -23.19
C GLN A 657 -4.26 32.70 -23.33
N ASP A 658 -5.48 32.77 -23.86
CA ASP A 658 -6.19 34.00 -24.15
C ASP A 658 -7.70 33.73 -24.30
N GLY A 659 -8.51 34.76 -24.46
CA GLY A 659 -9.94 34.63 -24.70
C GLY A 659 -10.60 35.96 -25.04
N LEU A 660 -11.93 36.00 -24.97
CA LEU A 660 -12.68 37.25 -25.12
C LEU A 660 -14.00 37.16 -24.37
N ALA A 661 -14.27 38.14 -23.53
CA ALA A 661 -15.55 38.34 -22.84
C ALA A 661 -16.36 39.50 -23.47
N HIS A 662 -17.69 39.42 -23.41
CA HIS A 662 -18.60 40.51 -23.76
C HIS A 662 -19.29 41.04 -22.51
N VAL A 663 -19.31 42.37 -22.35
CA VAL A 663 -19.71 43.05 -21.11
C VAL A 663 -21.13 42.70 -20.63
N VAL A 664 -22.03 42.32 -21.54
CA VAL A 664 -23.44 42.02 -21.24
C VAL A 664 -23.79 40.53 -21.38
N ASP A 665 -23.10 39.78 -22.25
CA ASP A 665 -23.46 38.38 -22.58
C ASP A 665 -22.50 37.32 -22.00
N SER A 666 -21.40 37.72 -21.36
CA SER A 666 -20.52 36.78 -20.67
C SER A 666 -21.01 36.43 -19.27
N SER A 667 -20.87 35.15 -18.93
CA SER A 667 -21.28 34.56 -17.66
C SER A 667 -20.45 33.31 -17.37
N GLU A 668 -20.47 32.84 -16.12
CA GLU A 668 -19.80 31.60 -15.71
C GLU A 668 -20.22 30.43 -16.63
N LEU A 669 -21.52 30.29 -16.89
CA LEU A 669 -22.07 29.24 -17.75
C LEU A 669 -21.60 29.37 -19.21
N ALA A 670 -21.48 30.60 -19.75
CA ALA A 670 -20.98 30.80 -21.10
C ALA A 670 -19.49 30.41 -21.24
N PHE A 671 -18.65 30.70 -20.24
CA PHE A 671 -17.24 30.28 -20.23
C PHE A 671 -17.06 28.78 -19.94
N ARG A 672 -17.90 28.18 -19.09
CA ARG A 672 -17.96 26.72 -18.87
C ARG A 672 -18.29 25.97 -20.16
N LEU A 673 -19.32 26.42 -20.89
CA LEU A 673 -19.65 25.86 -22.20
C LEU A 673 -18.58 26.13 -23.27
N ALA A 674 -17.88 27.28 -23.20
CA ALA A 674 -16.76 27.57 -24.09
C ALA A 674 -15.57 26.63 -23.87
N GLY A 675 -15.20 26.35 -22.61
CA GLY A 675 -14.15 25.37 -22.27
C GLY A 675 -14.49 23.95 -22.75
N LEU A 676 -15.73 23.51 -22.49
CA LEU A 676 -16.22 22.20 -22.95
C LEU A 676 -16.24 22.07 -24.47
N GLY A 677 -16.65 23.12 -25.18
CA GLY A 677 -16.64 23.16 -26.65
C GLY A 677 -15.22 23.19 -27.24
N ALA A 678 -14.32 23.98 -26.64
CA ALA A 678 -12.91 24.05 -27.00
C ALA A 678 -12.19 22.71 -26.87
N PHE A 679 -12.42 22.03 -25.75
CA PHE A 679 -11.87 20.70 -25.51
C PHE A 679 -12.29 19.73 -26.62
N ARG A 680 -13.58 19.64 -26.96
CA ARG A 680 -14.10 18.69 -27.95
C ARG A 680 -13.58 18.96 -29.38
N ASP A 681 -13.43 20.22 -29.76
CA ASP A 681 -12.84 20.62 -31.04
C ASP A 681 -11.34 20.31 -31.11
N ALA A 682 -10.60 20.53 -30.03
CA ALA A 682 -9.19 20.17 -29.93
C ALA A 682 -8.98 18.64 -29.92
N TYR A 683 -9.79 17.92 -29.15
CA TYR A 683 -9.68 16.48 -28.91
C TYR A 683 -9.71 15.65 -30.19
N THR A 684 -10.60 16.03 -31.13
CA THR A 684 -10.70 15.39 -32.45
C THR A 684 -9.42 15.60 -33.29
N ARG A 685 -8.68 16.68 -33.05
CA ARG A 685 -7.42 17.04 -33.74
C ARG A 685 -6.16 16.58 -32.99
N ALA A 686 -6.27 16.26 -31.70
CA ALA A 686 -5.20 15.80 -30.82
C ALA A 686 -4.85 14.29 -30.95
N ALA A 687 -5.32 13.64 -32.03
CA ALA A 687 -5.13 12.22 -32.32
C ALA A 687 -5.44 11.32 -31.10
N ALA A 688 -6.70 11.38 -30.65
CA ALA A 688 -7.17 10.62 -29.51
C ALA A 688 -7.07 9.10 -29.71
N VAL A 689 -6.65 8.39 -28.67
CA VAL A 689 -6.51 6.92 -28.62
C VAL A 689 -7.29 6.34 -27.45
N ILE A 690 -7.71 5.08 -27.60
CA ILE A 690 -8.28 4.28 -26.51
C ILE A 690 -7.13 3.60 -25.78
N MET A 691 -7.18 3.61 -24.46
CA MET A 691 -6.21 3.00 -23.56
C MET A 691 -6.86 1.82 -22.82
N GLU A 692 -6.18 0.68 -22.75
CA GLU A 692 -6.64 -0.50 -22.00
C GLU A 692 -5.71 -0.82 -20.82
N PRO A 693 -6.26 -1.26 -19.67
CA PRO A 693 -5.46 -1.66 -18.52
C PRO A 693 -4.67 -2.94 -18.81
N ILE A 694 -3.36 -2.85 -18.61
CA ILE A 694 -2.40 -3.93 -18.73
C ILE A 694 -2.11 -4.50 -17.34
N MET A 695 -2.23 -5.80 -17.23
CA MET A 695 -1.90 -6.56 -16.04
C MET A 695 -0.47 -7.10 -16.14
N LEU A 696 0.31 -6.97 -15.07
CA LEU A 696 1.51 -7.79 -14.87
C LEU A 696 1.06 -9.14 -14.34
N VAL A 697 1.22 -10.19 -15.16
CA VAL A 697 0.76 -11.55 -14.89
C VAL A 697 1.97 -12.44 -14.64
N GLU A 698 1.97 -13.12 -13.50
CA GLU A 698 2.98 -14.11 -13.13
C GLU A 698 2.32 -15.49 -13.05
N VAL A 699 2.80 -16.44 -13.85
CA VAL A 699 2.27 -17.81 -13.96
C VAL A 699 3.32 -18.80 -13.45
N VAL A 700 2.93 -19.67 -12.53
CA VAL A 700 3.76 -20.76 -12.00
C VAL A 700 3.12 -22.09 -12.42
N ALA A 701 3.89 -22.97 -13.05
CA ALA A 701 3.42 -24.31 -13.42
C ALA A 701 4.60 -25.31 -13.56
N PRO A 702 4.33 -26.62 -13.55
CA PRO A 702 5.35 -27.65 -13.83
C PRO A 702 5.97 -27.53 -15.24
N ILE A 703 7.27 -27.83 -15.35
CA ILE A 703 8.05 -27.65 -16.58
C ILE A 703 7.50 -28.45 -17.78
N GLU A 704 6.85 -29.59 -17.53
CA GLU A 704 6.11 -30.39 -18.51
C GLU A 704 5.05 -29.60 -19.32
N PHE A 705 4.52 -28.49 -18.78
CA PHE A 705 3.52 -27.67 -19.45
C PHE A 705 4.07 -26.36 -20.04
N GLN A 706 5.38 -26.09 -19.94
CA GLN A 706 5.98 -24.80 -20.29
C GLN A 706 5.59 -24.31 -21.71
N GLY A 707 5.73 -25.17 -22.72
CA GLY A 707 5.39 -24.83 -24.10
C GLY A 707 3.89 -24.55 -24.32
N VAL A 708 3.01 -25.21 -23.55
CA VAL A 708 1.55 -25.03 -23.68
C VAL A 708 1.10 -23.73 -23.00
N VAL A 709 1.66 -23.43 -21.82
CA VAL A 709 1.41 -22.18 -21.09
C VAL A 709 1.93 -20.98 -21.87
N ILE A 710 3.18 -21.01 -22.34
CA ILE A 710 3.74 -19.96 -23.19
C ILE A 710 2.94 -19.82 -24.50
N GLY A 711 2.47 -20.92 -25.10
CA GLY A 711 1.57 -20.89 -26.24
C GLY A 711 0.23 -20.18 -25.94
N GLY A 712 -0.41 -20.51 -24.81
CA GLY A 712 -1.66 -19.90 -24.38
C GLY A 712 -1.55 -18.43 -24.00
N LEU A 713 -0.40 -18.02 -23.44
CA LEU A 713 -0.07 -16.62 -23.15
C LEU A 713 0.09 -15.83 -24.46
N ASN A 714 0.85 -16.34 -25.42
CA ASN A 714 1.00 -15.71 -26.75
C ASN A 714 -0.34 -15.61 -27.52
N GLN A 715 -1.23 -16.60 -27.39
CA GLN A 715 -2.60 -16.52 -27.95
C GLN A 715 -3.42 -15.37 -27.35
N ARG A 716 -3.16 -15.00 -26.09
CA ARG A 716 -3.76 -13.84 -25.38
C ARG A 716 -2.92 -12.56 -25.51
N LYS A 717 -2.07 -12.48 -26.54
CA LYS A 717 -1.23 -11.31 -26.88
C LYS A 717 -0.23 -10.91 -25.77
N ALA A 718 0.12 -11.82 -24.87
CA ALA A 718 1.03 -11.54 -23.77
C ALA A 718 2.43 -11.12 -24.27
N THR A 719 2.98 -10.05 -23.69
CA THR A 719 4.40 -9.71 -23.84
C THR A 719 5.17 -10.35 -22.70
N ILE A 720 5.98 -11.37 -22.99
CA ILE A 720 6.80 -12.04 -21.96
C ILE A 720 7.95 -11.10 -21.54
N VAL A 721 8.08 -10.89 -20.23
CA VAL A 721 9.10 -10.03 -19.62
C VAL A 721 10.27 -10.87 -19.09
N ASP A 722 9.97 -11.98 -18.43
CA ASP A 722 10.97 -12.87 -17.83
C ASP A 722 10.44 -14.33 -17.74
N THR A 723 11.36 -15.29 -17.62
CA THR A 723 11.04 -16.72 -17.48
C THR A 723 12.10 -17.42 -16.65
N GLU A 724 11.85 -17.57 -15.34
CA GLU A 724 12.65 -18.43 -14.46
C GLU A 724 12.31 -19.89 -14.72
N ILE A 725 13.31 -20.73 -15.05
CA ILE A 725 13.16 -22.19 -15.17
C ILE A 725 13.88 -22.84 -13.99
N ARG A 726 13.26 -23.85 -13.39
CA ARG A 726 13.77 -24.68 -12.28
C ARG A 726 13.53 -26.15 -12.64
N ASP A 727 14.05 -27.09 -11.86
CA ASP A 727 14.11 -28.49 -12.26
C ASP A 727 12.74 -29.15 -12.51
N ASP A 728 11.75 -28.89 -11.64
CA ASP A 728 10.37 -29.40 -11.79
C ASP A 728 9.34 -28.33 -12.21
N GLU A 729 9.59 -27.04 -11.95
CA GLU A 729 8.65 -25.91 -12.13
C GLU A 729 9.30 -24.76 -12.92
N PHE A 730 8.48 -24.01 -13.64
CA PHE A 730 8.89 -22.74 -14.28
C PHE A 730 7.94 -21.60 -13.87
N THR A 731 8.44 -20.37 -13.95
CA THR A 731 7.69 -19.15 -13.62
C THR A 731 7.86 -18.13 -14.75
N VAL A 732 6.75 -17.73 -15.38
CA VAL A 732 6.74 -16.70 -16.44
C VAL A 732 6.14 -15.41 -15.90
N SER A 733 6.89 -14.31 -16.01
CA SER A 733 6.36 -12.96 -15.82
C SER A 733 6.08 -12.33 -17.18
N CYS A 734 4.88 -11.78 -17.36
CA CYS A 734 4.42 -11.25 -18.65
C CYS A 734 3.39 -10.14 -18.48
N GLU A 735 3.17 -9.35 -19.52
CA GLU A 735 2.25 -8.22 -19.55
C GLU A 735 1.11 -8.49 -20.53
N ILE A 736 -0.14 -8.43 -20.05
CA ILE A 736 -1.33 -8.87 -20.79
C ILE A 736 -2.48 -7.86 -20.62
N PRO A 737 -3.20 -7.48 -21.69
CA PRO A 737 -4.44 -6.72 -21.56
C PRO A 737 -5.48 -7.45 -20.70
N LEU A 738 -6.12 -6.74 -19.77
CA LEU A 738 -7.20 -7.30 -18.93
C LEU A 738 -8.38 -7.83 -19.77
N SER A 739 -8.61 -7.22 -20.94
CA SER A 739 -9.57 -7.65 -21.97
C SER A 739 -9.33 -9.10 -22.44
N ASP A 740 -8.07 -9.49 -22.61
CA ASP A 740 -7.65 -10.83 -23.02
C ASP A 740 -7.43 -11.78 -21.83
N MET A 741 -7.65 -11.37 -20.58
CA MET A 741 -7.46 -12.21 -19.38
C MET A 741 -8.72 -12.92 -18.88
N PHE A 742 -9.93 -12.52 -19.29
CA PHE A 742 -11.16 -13.16 -18.82
C PHE A 742 -11.18 -14.67 -19.09
N GLY A 743 -11.61 -15.43 -18.08
CA GLY A 743 -11.64 -16.89 -18.12
C GLY A 743 -10.27 -17.59 -18.22
N TYR A 744 -9.14 -16.87 -18.12
CA TYR A 744 -7.80 -17.48 -18.21
C TYR A 744 -7.58 -18.55 -17.14
N SER A 745 -8.09 -18.36 -15.91
CA SER A 745 -8.02 -19.33 -14.81
C SER A 745 -8.48 -20.74 -15.21
N GLY A 746 -9.62 -20.85 -15.92
CA GLY A 746 -10.15 -22.12 -16.41
C GLY A 746 -9.29 -22.72 -17.53
N GLN A 747 -8.76 -21.88 -18.42
CA GLN A 747 -7.89 -22.33 -19.51
C GLN A 747 -6.51 -22.81 -18.98
N LEU A 748 -5.92 -22.10 -18.03
CA LEU A 748 -4.65 -22.47 -17.39
C LEU A 748 -4.80 -23.81 -16.68
N ARG A 749 -5.79 -23.95 -15.80
CA ARG A 749 -6.07 -25.23 -15.12
C ARG A 749 -6.37 -26.36 -16.12
N GLY A 750 -7.03 -26.07 -17.24
CA GLY A 750 -7.23 -27.03 -18.33
C GLY A 750 -5.92 -27.51 -18.97
N MET A 751 -4.99 -26.60 -19.28
CA MET A 751 -3.73 -26.94 -19.96
C MET A 751 -2.66 -27.54 -19.03
N THR A 752 -2.68 -27.23 -17.72
CA THR A 752 -1.70 -27.72 -16.74
C THR A 752 -2.25 -28.84 -15.84
N GLN A 753 -3.35 -29.49 -16.21
CA GLN A 753 -4.03 -30.53 -15.40
C GLN A 753 -4.35 -30.08 -13.95
N GLY A 754 -4.69 -28.80 -13.77
CA GLY A 754 -4.97 -28.18 -12.48
C GLY A 754 -3.74 -27.77 -11.65
N LYS A 755 -2.51 -28.15 -12.05
CA LYS A 755 -1.26 -27.88 -11.32
C LYS A 755 -0.70 -26.45 -11.49
N GLY A 756 -1.38 -25.60 -12.26
CA GLY A 756 -0.88 -24.29 -12.69
C GLY A 756 -1.64 -23.17 -12.01
N GLU A 757 -0.89 -22.23 -11.44
CA GLU A 757 -1.40 -21.08 -10.71
C GLU A 757 -0.94 -19.78 -11.41
N PHE A 758 -1.73 -18.73 -11.29
CA PHE A 758 -1.32 -17.41 -11.76
C PHE A 758 -1.79 -16.33 -10.79
N SER A 759 -1.08 -15.21 -10.83
CA SER A 759 -1.46 -13.97 -10.16
C SER A 759 -1.35 -12.82 -11.15
N MET A 760 -2.14 -11.75 -10.94
CA MET A 760 -2.12 -10.57 -11.80
C MET A 760 -2.28 -9.27 -11.01
N GLU A 761 -1.33 -8.34 -11.17
CA GLU A 761 -1.41 -6.98 -10.61
C GLU A 761 -1.71 -5.99 -11.75
N TYR A 762 -2.54 -4.97 -11.51
CA TYR A 762 -2.67 -3.87 -12.46
C TYR A 762 -1.33 -3.11 -12.57
N LYS A 763 -0.76 -3.02 -13.77
CA LYS A 763 0.53 -2.35 -14.00
C LYS A 763 0.34 -0.89 -14.43
N THR A 764 -0.39 -0.68 -15.53
CA THR A 764 -0.59 0.63 -16.18
C THR A 764 -1.69 0.52 -17.23
N HIS A 765 -2.07 1.62 -17.88
CA HIS A 765 -2.82 1.60 -19.13
C HIS A 765 -1.89 1.81 -20.34
N LEU A 766 -2.09 1.07 -21.43
CA LEU A 766 -1.37 1.27 -22.70
C LEU A 766 -2.34 1.49 -23.87
N PRO A 767 -1.90 2.10 -24.99
CA PRO A 767 -2.74 2.30 -26.17
C PRO A 767 -3.18 0.97 -26.80
N VAL A 768 -4.48 0.85 -27.09
CA VAL A 768 -5.09 -0.30 -27.75
C VAL A 768 -4.59 -0.43 -29.21
N LEU A 769 -4.43 -1.66 -29.70
CA LEU A 769 -4.07 -1.93 -31.09
C LEU A 769 -5.05 -1.25 -32.09
N PRO A 770 -4.58 -0.55 -33.14
CA PRO A 770 -5.43 0.26 -34.03
C PRO A 770 -6.61 -0.45 -34.69
N ASN A 771 -6.54 -1.78 -34.88
CA ASN A 771 -7.66 -2.56 -35.41
C ASN A 771 -8.80 -2.68 -34.38
N ILE A 772 -8.46 -3.07 -33.14
CA ILE A 772 -9.41 -3.19 -32.03
C ILE A 772 -10.00 -1.82 -31.68
N GLN A 773 -9.18 -0.75 -31.75
CA GLN A 773 -9.66 0.62 -31.58
C GLN A 773 -10.78 0.98 -32.58
N ARG A 774 -10.61 0.63 -33.87
CA ARG A 774 -11.65 0.85 -34.90
C ARG A 774 -12.93 0.06 -34.62
N GLU A 775 -12.79 -1.22 -34.27
CA GLU A 775 -13.93 -2.08 -33.93
C GLU A 775 -14.73 -1.54 -32.74
N MET A 776 -14.06 -1.07 -31.69
CA MET A 776 -14.71 -0.43 -30.54
C MET A 776 -15.42 0.89 -30.91
N VAL A 777 -14.78 1.76 -31.70
CA VAL A 777 -15.40 3.00 -32.19
C VAL A 777 -16.61 2.72 -33.08
N GLU A 778 -16.56 1.69 -33.93
CA GLU A 778 -17.72 1.24 -34.71
C GLU A 778 -18.85 0.70 -33.84
N ALA A 779 -18.55 -0.13 -32.84
CA ALA A 779 -19.54 -0.65 -31.89
C ALA A 779 -20.21 0.48 -31.10
N TYR A 780 -19.44 1.52 -30.72
CA TYR A 780 -19.97 2.70 -30.06
C TYR A 780 -20.87 3.54 -30.97
N LYS A 781 -20.44 3.80 -32.21
CA LYS A 781 -21.26 4.49 -33.23
C LYS A 781 -22.57 3.74 -33.52
N LYS A 782 -22.52 2.40 -33.59
CA LYS A 782 -23.71 1.54 -33.76
C LYS A 782 -24.66 1.66 -32.55
N LYS A 783 -24.14 1.72 -31.32
CA LYS A 783 -24.95 1.99 -30.10
C LYS A 783 -25.64 3.36 -30.11
N ILE A 784 -24.93 4.42 -30.51
CA ILE A 784 -25.52 5.78 -30.59
C ILE A 784 -26.57 5.84 -31.72
N GLY A 785 -26.25 5.30 -32.89
CA GLY A 785 -27.15 5.29 -34.05
C GLY A 785 -28.40 4.41 -33.89
N GLN A 786 -28.46 3.55 -32.87
CA GLN A 786 -29.66 2.80 -32.47
C GLN A 786 -30.51 3.52 -31.40
N LYS A 787 -30.04 4.67 -30.90
CA LYS A 787 -30.72 5.52 -29.90
C LYS A 787 -31.05 6.93 -30.45
N SER A 788 -30.89 7.12 -31.76
CA SER A 788 -31.16 8.36 -32.52
C SER A 788 -32.38 8.16 -33.42
#